data_AF-A0A538RIU3-F1
#
_entry.id   AF-A0A538RIU3-F1
#
_cell.length_a   1.000
_cell.length_b   1.000
_cell.length_c   1.000
_cell.angle_alpha   90.00
_cell.angle_beta   90.00
_cell.angle_gamma   90.00
#
_symmetry.space_group_name_H-M   'P 1'
#
loop_
_entity.id
_entity.type
_entity.pdbx_description
1 polymer ?
#
loop_
_entity_poly.entity_id
_entity_poly.type
_entity_poly.pdbx_seq_one_letter_code
_entity_poly.pdbx_strand_id
1 'polypeptide(L)'
;MSTTQPAQPSQKFKLDRITNGRITFLALHGILDETFEGQKVAESVRTKKIVVSLREVRRLASWGMAEWMNFLRATADRDLYLVECSTYAVNQMNLVTGLMGHGKLVSFYAPYRCGSCSEEFETLMLVPVERASLRDLPDREKACATCGGSARMDRYPATMCKELTERAVFDIDDEVVEFLRTHLNYDLAPDLNRFRAMRRVSKGNVYLRLSGNIAALPAELLAKASEGTTVVDMANILFDPEELTAWRSYVKEAMVSVASLQLLDCPPGFLEAAVRPEDLQTKLKIRTFALQYFCPTCNTSVKGIVDVAENLEQLADGAVPVAYCPTCQSALVPRAAESVLLLRRLPARERDPELDAFVARTRAVPVDKLEDCLVARPAKPARASAVSRFIVVAPLAALVLLSSGVVLYVWKQRQEPAPVAGATAPVIAPPATPAFQRPDWINSDIPSAGFCQDLTSRLVCVGVSSYRRTKEEGMADANDAALEELVIAIGVKISEPFFQDNVVAGYSAARTKAFAALQATEIDRSSPAYAAADDAVRKVRRRVVEILQGSGGAAVPARQADWYWEEYKVEKGAGTEYLVFVRYDISTDAVKSLVERYSATTQVNGSAVMTAFPALAWQYPDFTGGAILTKVGGPLAGAVAPQQIVMAAGDQRVLDAGGLARRVEDWKRATGDLALTVKAGDGPAKVIQVHH
;
A
#
# COMPACT_ATOMS: atom_id res chain seq x y z
N MET A 1 -13.26 -16.42 -40.86
CA MET A 1 -12.97 -17.29 -39.70
C MET A 1 -12.42 -16.40 -38.62
N SER A 2 -13.29 -15.92 -37.74
CA SER A 2 -12.94 -14.94 -36.71
C SER A 2 -12.36 -15.66 -35.51
N THR A 3 -11.09 -15.37 -35.20
CA THR A 3 -10.39 -15.86 -34.02
C THR A 3 -11.01 -15.25 -32.77
N THR A 4 -11.71 -16.10 -32.01
CA THR A 4 -12.22 -15.83 -30.67
C THR A 4 -11.07 -15.49 -29.75
N GLN A 5 -11.09 -14.28 -29.20
CA GLN A 5 -10.19 -13.85 -28.12
C GLN A 5 -10.57 -14.66 -26.86
N PRO A 6 -9.61 -15.33 -26.18
CA PRO A 6 -9.94 -16.19 -25.04
C PRO A 6 -10.44 -15.34 -23.86
N ALA A 7 -11.60 -15.73 -23.31
CA ALA A 7 -12.18 -15.14 -22.10
C ALA A 7 -11.18 -15.23 -20.93
N GLN A 8 -10.96 -14.12 -20.23
CA GLN A 8 -10.09 -14.09 -19.04
C GLN A 8 -10.68 -14.93 -17.90
N PRO A 9 -9.87 -15.71 -17.17
CA PRO A 9 -10.34 -16.57 -16.09
C PRO A 9 -10.82 -15.77 -14.87
N SER A 10 -11.84 -16.30 -14.19
CA SER A 10 -12.57 -15.68 -13.07
C SER A 10 -11.68 -15.03 -12.00
N GLN A 11 -11.85 -13.73 -11.74
CA GLN A 11 -11.05 -12.89 -10.84
C GLN A 11 -11.37 -13.06 -9.33
N LYS A 12 -11.60 -14.27 -8.83
CA LYS A 12 -11.82 -14.48 -7.38
C LYS A 12 -10.59 -14.07 -6.56
N PHE A 13 -10.81 -13.56 -5.35
CA PHE A 13 -9.72 -13.27 -4.43
C PHE A 13 -8.85 -14.50 -4.20
N LYS A 14 -7.54 -14.31 -4.23
CA LYS A 14 -6.57 -15.30 -3.76
C LYS A 14 -5.44 -14.58 -3.03
N LEU A 15 -5.00 -15.17 -1.93
CA LEU A 15 -3.84 -14.73 -1.16
C LEU A 15 -2.78 -15.82 -1.17
N ASP A 16 -1.63 -15.51 -1.76
CA ASP A 16 -0.42 -16.32 -1.59
C ASP A 16 0.44 -15.70 -0.49
N ARG A 17 0.96 -16.55 0.40
CA ARG A 17 1.79 -16.13 1.53
C ARG A 17 3.08 -16.92 1.56
N ILE A 18 4.19 -16.22 1.74
CA ILE A 18 5.52 -16.79 1.88
C ILE A 18 6.22 -16.11 3.05
N THR A 19 6.79 -16.89 3.96
CA THR A 19 7.67 -16.35 5.00
C THR A 19 9.10 -16.72 4.64
N ASN A 20 9.92 -15.72 4.33
CA ASN A 20 11.36 -15.90 4.08
C ASN A 20 12.14 -15.17 5.17
N GLY A 21 12.73 -15.93 6.09
CA GLY A 21 13.46 -15.39 7.23
C GLY A 21 12.57 -14.48 8.09
N ARG A 22 12.90 -13.18 8.14
CA ARG A 22 12.19 -12.15 8.91
C ARG A 22 11.17 -11.36 8.09
N ILE A 23 10.94 -11.75 6.84
CA ILE A 23 10.00 -11.09 5.93
C ILE A 23 8.81 -12.01 5.68
N THR A 24 7.60 -11.48 5.78
CA THR A 24 6.42 -12.13 5.22
C THR A 24 6.03 -11.42 3.94
N PHE A 25 6.07 -12.16 2.84
CA PHE A 25 5.55 -11.75 1.55
C PHE A 25 4.10 -12.19 1.40
N LEU A 26 3.25 -11.26 0.99
CA LEU A 26 1.84 -11.48 0.68
C LEU A 26 1.61 -11.05 -0.77
N ALA A 27 1.15 -11.96 -1.63
CA ALA A 27 0.70 -11.62 -2.97
C ALA A 27 -0.82 -11.71 -3.02
N LEU A 28 -1.46 -10.58 -3.29
CA LEU A 28 -2.91 -10.47 -3.39
C LEU A 28 -3.29 -10.52 -4.88
N HIS A 29 -4.27 -11.34 -5.20
CA HIS A 29 -4.72 -11.58 -6.56
C HIS A 29 -6.24 -11.41 -6.67
N GLY A 30 -6.69 -10.95 -7.84
CA GLY A 30 -8.10 -10.85 -8.20
C GLY A 30 -8.79 -9.64 -7.57
N ILE A 31 -10.05 -9.86 -7.19
CA ILE A 31 -10.91 -8.86 -6.57
C ILE A 31 -10.81 -9.02 -5.05
N LEU A 32 -10.47 -7.95 -4.33
CA LEU A 32 -10.58 -7.93 -2.87
C LEU A 32 -12.06 -7.72 -2.53
N ASP A 33 -12.77 -8.80 -2.26
CA ASP A 33 -14.20 -8.87 -1.93
C ASP A 33 -14.42 -9.38 -0.48
N GLU A 34 -15.62 -9.86 -0.15
CA GLU A 34 -15.96 -10.43 1.15
C GLU A 34 -15.08 -11.61 1.60
N THR A 35 -14.37 -12.25 0.68
CA THR A 35 -13.47 -13.37 1.01
C THR A 35 -12.09 -12.90 1.48
N PHE A 36 -11.78 -11.60 1.33
CA PHE A 36 -10.57 -11.02 1.90
C PHE A 36 -10.80 -10.60 3.36
N GLU A 37 -10.22 -11.36 4.29
CA GLU A 37 -10.26 -11.08 5.73
C GLU A 37 -8.96 -10.41 6.19
N GLY A 38 -8.77 -9.15 5.80
CA GLY A 38 -7.55 -8.37 6.02
C GLY A 38 -7.11 -8.33 7.49
N GLN A 39 -8.03 -8.24 8.44
CA GLN A 39 -7.66 -8.29 9.86
C GLN A 39 -7.02 -9.64 10.25
N LYS A 40 -7.65 -10.76 9.86
CA LYS A 40 -7.12 -12.12 10.14
C LYS A 40 -5.80 -12.36 9.42
N VAL A 41 -5.65 -11.81 8.22
CA VAL A 41 -4.38 -11.84 7.49
C VAL A 41 -3.30 -11.14 8.29
N ALA A 42 -3.54 -9.92 8.78
CA ALA A 42 -2.59 -9.18 9.61
C ALA A 42 -2.24 -9.92 10.91
N GLU A 43 -3.27 -10.42 11.62
CA GLU A 43 -3.12 -11.16 12.88
C GLU A 43 -2.33 -12.46 12.71
N SER A 44 -2.34 -13.08 11.53
CA SER A 44 -1.60 -14.31 11.27
C SER A 44 -0.16 -14.07 10.80
N VAL A 45 0.19 -12.85 10.40
CA VAL A 45 1.59 -12.49 10.14
C VAL A 45 2.31 -12.32 11.48
N ARG A 46 3.47 -12.96 11.65
CA ARG A 46 4.29 -12.89 12.89
C ARG A 46 5.56 -12.05 12.73
N THR A 47 5.92 -11.72 11.50
CA THR A 47 7.14 -10.95 11.19
C THR A 47 6.92 -9.46 11.35
N LYS A 48 8.00 -8.74 11.65
CA LYS A 48 8.02 -7.27 11.72
C LYS A 48 8.10 -6.59 10.36
N LYS A 49 8.54 -7.30 9.32
CA LYS A 49 8.60 -6.80 7.95
C LYS A 49 7.62 -7.55 7.08
N ILE A 50 6.82 -6.79 6.34
CA ILE A 50 5.78 -7.31 5.48
C ILE A 50 5.96 -6.68 4.11
N VAL A 51 6.08 -7.52 3.08
CA VAL A 51 6.11 -7.09 1.69
C VAL A 51 4.81 -7.53 1.05
N VAL A 52 4.04 -6.61 0.49
CA VAL A 52 2.74 -6.88 -0.12
C VAL A 52 2.79 -6.57 -1.60
N SER A 53 2.66 -7.60 -2.44
CA SER A 53 2.49 -7.45 -3.89
C SER A 53 1.02 -7.26 -4.22
N LEU A 54 0.73 -6.18 -4.94
CA LEU A 54 -0.61 -5.84 -5.44
C LEU A 54 -0.71 -5.98 -6.97
N ARG A 55 0.21 -6.74 -7.60
CA ARG A 55 0.32 -6.88 -9.06
C ARG A 55 -0.95 -7.38 -9.72
N GLU A 56 -1.54 -8.40 -9.11
CA GLU A 56 -2.71 -9.08 -9.63
C GLU A 56 -4.01 -8.57 -9.01
N VAL A 57 -3.96 -7.47 -8.25
CA VAL A 57 -5.16 -6.81 -7.73
C VAL A 57 -5.81 -6.06 -8.89
N ARG A 58 -7.03 -6.49 -9.24
CA ARG A 58 -7.83 -5.94 -10.33
C ARG A 58 -8.95 -5.04 -9.85
N ARG A 59 -9.43 -5.26 -8.63
CA ARG A 59 -10.52 -4.47 -8.03
C ARG A 59 -10.47 -4.51 -6.49
N LEU A 60 -10.84 -3.41 -5.85
CA LEU A 60 -11.16 -3.36 -4.42
C LEU A 60 -12.66 -3.11 -4.29
N ALA A 61 -13.42 -4.10 -3.85
CA ALA A 61 -14.83 -3.90 -3.51
C ALA A 61 -14.95 -3.12 -2.18
N SER A 62 -16.13 -2.59 -1.88
CA SER A 62 -16.38 -1.82 -0.64
C SER A 62 -15.93 -2.55 0.62
N TRP A 63 -16.22 -3.85 0.71
CA TRP A 63 -15.74 -4.71 1.80
C TRP A 63 -14.22 -4.85 1.81
N GLY A 64 -13.63 -5.17 0.65
CA GLY A 64 -12.19 -5.31 0.51
C GLY A 64 -11.43 -4.03 0.87
N MET A 65 -12.00 -2.86 0.61
CA MET A 65 -11.45 -1.58 1.08
C MET A 65 -11.47 -1.49 2.61
N ALA A 66 -12.60 -1.82 3.25
CA ALA A 66 -12.70 -1.79 4.71
C ALA A 66 -11.72 -2.78 5.37
N GLU A 67 -11.61 -4.00 4.84
CA GLU A 67 -10.69 -5.02 5.32
C GLU A 67 -9.23 -4.70 5.03
N TRP A 68 -8.92 -4.03 3.92
CA TRP A 68 -7.59 -3.47 3.67
C TRP A 68 -7.22 -2.41 4.70
N MET A 69 -8.16 -1.51 5.04
CA MET A 69 -7.96 -0.52 6.09
C MET A 69 -7.77 -1.19 7.47
N ASN A 70 -8.49 -2.29 7.74
CA ASN A 70 -8.27 -3.11 8.94
C ASN A 70 -6.87 -3.75 8.95
N PHE A 71 -6.42 -4.30 7.82
CA PHE A 71 -5.07 -4.82 7.66
C PHE A 71 -4.03 -3.73 7.97
N LEU A 72 -4.16 -2.54 7.39
CA LEU A 72 -3.26 -1.41 7.64
C LEU A 72 -3.28 -0.96 9.11
N ARG A 73 -4.43 -0.96 9.79
CA ARG A 73 -4.48 -0.64 11.22
C ARG A 73 -3.79 -1.71 12.06
N ALA A 74 -4.03 -2.98 11.76
CA ALA A 74 -3.48 -4.11 12.50
C ALA A 74 -1.98 -4.33 12.29
N THR A 75 -1.40 -3.80 11.20
CA THR A 75 0.06 -3.85 10.94
C THR A 75 0.79 -2.55 11.25
N ALA A 76 0.16 -1.58 11.91
CA ALA A 76 0.75 -0.25 12.15
C ALA A 76 2.06 -0.27 12.96
N ASP A 77 2.35 -1.35 13.70
CA ASP A 77 3.58 -1.56 14.47
C ASP A 77 4.70 -2.30 13.69
N ARG A 78 4.55 -2.38 12.36
CA ARG A 78 5.38 -3.19 11.44
C ARG A 78 5.82 -2.37 10.25
N ASP A 79 6.93 -2.77 9.64
CA ASP A 79 7.39 -2.22 8.39
C ASP A 79 6.64 -2.86 7.21
N LEU A 80 5.75 -2.08 6.61
CA LEU A 80 4.94 -2.49 5.46
C LEU A 80 5.51 -1.90 4.17
N TYR A 81 5.91 -2.75 3.24
CA TYR A 81 6.42 -2.40 1.91
C TYR A 81 5.40 -2.83 0.85
N LEU A 82 4.93 -1.89 0.05
CA LEU A 82 4.01 -2.17 -1.06
C LEU A 82 4.82 -2.25 -2.36
N VAL A 83 4.70 -3.37 -3.07
CA VAL A 83 5.47 -3.67 -4.28
C VAL A 83 4.56 -4.09 -5.42
N GLU A 84 5.07 -3.94 -6.65
CA GLU A 84 4.38 -4.30 -7.88
C GLU A 84 2.93 -3.78 -7.92
N CYS A 85 2.67 -2.58 -7.38
CA CYS A 85 1.31 -2.08 -7.29
C CYS A 85 0.71 -1.91 -8.68
N SER A 86 -0.41 -2.59 -8.94
CA SER A 86 -1.11 -2.47 -10.22
C SER A 86 -1.56 -1.03 -10.46
N THR A 87 -1.76 -0.69 -11.72
CA THR A 87 -2.35 0.60 -12.14
C THR A 87 -3.66 0.88 -11.40
N TYR A 88 -4.51 -0.13 -11.28
CA TYR A 88 -5.74 -0.05 -10.49
C TYR A 88 -5.46 0.27 -9.00
N ALA A 89 -4.54 -0.45 -8.36
CA ALA A 89 -4.24 -0.25 -6.93
C ALA A 89 -3.69 1.16 -6.67
N VAL A 90 -2.80 1.65 -7.53
CA VAL A 90 -2.27 3.03 -7.49
C VAL A 90 -3.41 4.04 -7.61
N ASN A 91 -4.33 3.83 -8.56
CA ASN A 91 -5.46 4.71 -8.76
C ASN A 91 -6.35 4.77 -7.52
N GLN A 92 -6.65 3.63 -6.90
CA GLN A 92 -7.41 3.60 -5.65
C GLN A 92 -6.67 4.30 -4.50
N MET A 93 -5.33 4.18 -4.42
CA MET A 93 -4.54 4.88 -3.40
C MET A 93 -4.58 6.41 -3.55
N ASN A 94 -4.62 6.91 -4.78
CA ASN A 94 -4.82 8.35 -5.05
C ASN A 94 -6.25 8.79 -4.72
N LEU A 95 -7.25 7.95 -5.01
CA LEU A 95 -8.67 8.30 -4.86
C LEU A 95 -9.18 8.22 -3.42
N VAL A 96 -8.69 7.27 -2.63
CA VAL A 96 -9.21 6.99 -1.29
C VAL A 96 -8.17 7.39 -0.25
N THR A 97 -8.48 8.45 0.50
CA THR A 97 -7.62 8.94 1.57
C THR A 97 -7.30 7.83 2.58
N GLY A 98 -6.01 7.65 2.86
CA GLY A 98 -5.55 6.67 3.85
C GLY A 98 -5.42 5.23 3.32
N LEU A 99 -5.78 4.95 2.06
CA LEU A 99 -5.67 3.61 1.48
C LEU A 99 -4.21 3.14 1.32
N MET A 100 -3.25 4.05 1.27
CA MET A 100 -1.82 3.70 1.38
C MET A 100 -1.33 3.60 2.84
N GLY A 101 -2.05 4.21 3.80
CA GLY A 101 -1.73 4.20 5.22
C GLY A 101 -0.26 4.53 5.53
N HIS A 102 0.34 3.69 6.38
CA HIS A 102 1.77 3.71 6.73
C HIS A 102 2.65 2.88 5.77
N GLY A 103 2.08 2.36 4.68
CA GLY A 103 2.80 1.56 3.69
C GLY A 103 3.85 2.37 2.95
N LYS A 104 5.03 1.79 2.79
CA LYS A 104 6.14 2.30 2.00
C LYS A 104 5.97 1.82 0.56
N LEU A 105 5.54 2.69 -0.36
CA LEU A 105 5.37 2.33 -1.77
C LEU A 105 6.73 2.21 -2.46
N VAL A 106 7.20 0.97 -2.63
CA VAL A 106 8.50 0.66 -3.24
C VAL A 106 8.41 0.68 -4.76
N SER A 107 7.34 0.14 -5.33
CA SER A 107 7.19 0.03 -6.77
C SER A 107 5.74 -0.05 -7.22
N PHE A 108 5.50 0.43 -8.44
CA PHE A 108 4.19 0.43 -9.05
C PHE A 108 4.28 0.37 -10.58
N TYR A 109 3.23 -0.11 -11.23
CA TYR A 109 3.13 -0.12 -12.69
C TYR A 109 2.58 1.21 -13.19
N ALA A 110 3.32 1.89 -14.04
CA ALA A 110 2.88 3.06 -14.79
C ALA A 110 2.42 2.62 -16.19
N PRO A 111 1.16 2.87 -16.58
CA PRO A 111 0.66 2.61 -17.92
C PRO A 111 1.11 3.73 -18.87
N TYR A 112 1.48 3.31 -20.06
CA TYR A 112 1.87 4.15 -21.18
C TYR A 112 0.96 3.86 -22.36
N ARG A 113 0.63 4.90 -23.12
CA ARG A 113 -0.14 4.79 -24.36
C ARG A 113 0.62 5.42 -25.51
N CYS A 114 0.83 4.65 -26.57
CA CYS A 114 1.50 5.13 -27.78
C CYS A 114 0.60 6.10 -28.56
N GLY A 115 1.08 7.31 -28.84
CA GLY A 115 0.34 8.28 -29.65
C GLY A 115 0.21 7.88 -31.12
N SER A 116 1.09 7.01 -31.61
CA SER A 116 1.14 6.61 -33.03
C SER A 116 0.29 5.36 -33.34
N CYS A 117 0.39 4.31 -32.51
CA CYS A 117 -0.32 3.04 -32.76
C CYS A 117 -1.40 2.71 -31.71
N SER A 118 -1.58 3.57 -30.70
CA SER A 118 -2.51 3.35 -29.57
C SER A 118 -2.23 2.11 -28.72
N GLU A 119 -1.08 1.43 -28.90
CA GLU A 119 -0.66 0.33 -28.03
C GLU A 119 -0.50 0.83 -26.59
N GLU A 120 -1.03 0.03 -25.66
CA GLU A 120 -0.94 0.27 -24.23
C GLU A 120 0.01 -0.74 -23.59
N PHE A 121 0.91 -0.26 -22.74
CA PHE A 121 1.84 -1.12 -22.02
C PHE A 121 2.16 -0.53 -20.66
N GLU A 122 2.54 -1.38 -19.71
CA GLU A 122 2.91 -0.96 -18.37
C GLU A 122 4.43 -1.05 -18.18
N THR A 123 5.01 -0.09 -17.46
CA THR A 123 6.39 -0.21 -16.96
C THR A 123 6.38 -0.24 -15.44
N LEU A 124 7.14 -1.16 -14.84
CA LEU A 124 7.41 -1.12 -13.42
C LEU A 124 8.33 0.06 -13.09
N MET A 125 7.87 0.92 -12.19
CA MET A 125 8.60 2.05 -11.64
C MET A 125 9.12 1.69 -10.25
N LEU A 126 10.36 2.07 -9.94
CA LEU A 126 11.00 1.85 -8.64
C LEU A 126 11.15 3.20 -7.93
N VAL A 127 10.26 3.44 -6.96
CA VAL A 127 10.14 4.74 -6.28
C VAL A 127 11.45 5.19 -5.63
N PRO A 128 12.25 4.35 -4.94
CA PRO A 128 13.50 4.79 -4.33
C PRO A 128 14.55 5.26 -5.35
N VAL A 129 14.60 4.61 -6.52
CA VAL A 129 15.60 4.89 -7.57
C VAL A 129 15.19 6.13 -8.37
N GLU A 130 13.92 6.19 -8.75
CA GLU A 130 13.41 7.18 -9.69
C GLU A 130 12.92 8.45 -8.99
N ARG A 131 13.05 8.53 -7.65
CA ARG A 131 12.49 9.59 -6.80
C ARG A 131 12.81 11.00 -7.27
N ALA A 132 14.06 11.25 -7.65
CA ALA A 132 14.50 12.56 -8.13
C ALA A 132 13.84 12.94 -9.46
N SER A 133 13.55 11.95 -10.29
CA SER A 133 12.93 12.12 -11.60
C SER A 133 11.41 12.03 -11.58
N LEU A 134 10.77 11.65 -10.46
CA LEU A 134 9.31 11.50 -10.37
C LEU A 134 8.55 12.78 -10.75
N ARG A 135 9.13 13.98 -10.55
CA ARG A 135 8.48 15.23 -10.97
C ARG A 135 8.34 15.34 -12.49
N ASP A 136 9.37 14.92 -13.22
CA ASP A 136 9.46 15.08 -14.68
C ASP A 136 9.01 13.82 -15.43
N LEU A 137 8.82 12.71 -14.69
CA LEU A 137 8.47 11.40 -15.22
C LEU A 137 7.14 11.37 -16.00
N PRO A 138 6.08 12.10 -15.59
CA PRO A 138 4.82 12.14 -16.36
C PRO A 138 4.98 12.69 -17.77
N ASP A 139 5.89 13.63 -17.96
CA ASP A 139 6.14 14.29 -19.25
C ASP A 139 7.18 13.54 -20.09
N ARG A 140 7.80 12.49 -19.52
CA ARG A 140 8.83 11.70 -20.19
C ARG A 140 8.21 10.66 -21.13
N GLU A 141 8.49 10.84 -22.42
CA GLU A 141 8.09 9.91 -23.46
C GLU A 141 8.95 8.63 -23.47
N LYS A 142 8.33 7.49 -23.78
CA LYS A 142 8.99 6.19 -23.99
C LYS A 142 8.77 5.70 -25.42
N ALA A 143 9.75 4.99 -25.97
CA ALA A 143 9.61 4.35 -27.27
C ALA A 143 8.66 3.15 -27.17
N CYS A 144 7.66 3.09 -28.05
CA CYS A 144 6.77 1.94 -28.18
C CYS A 144 7.52 0.74 -28.77
N ALA A 145 7.45 -0.41 -28.11
CA ALA A 145 8.09 -1.63 -28.60
C ALA A 145 7.48 -2.16 -29.92
N THR A 146 6.21 -1.82 -30.20
CA THR A 146 5.48 -2.30 -31.37
C THR A 146 5.79 -1.50 -32.64
N CYS A 147 5.87 -0.17 -32.56
CA CYS A 147 6.03 0.69 -33.73
C CYS A 147 7.20 1.69 -33.67
N GLY A 148 7.90 1.78 -32.54
CA GLY A 148 8.97 2.76 -32.32
C GLY A 148 8.48 4.20 -32.08
N GLY A 149 7.17 4.44 -32.16
CA GLY A 149 6.56 5.75 -31.91
C GLY A 149 6.62 6.17 -30.43
N SER A 150 6.31 7.44 -30.18
CA SER A 150 6.34 7.99 -28.83
C SER A 150 5.11 7.59 -28.01
N ALA A 151 5.34 7.12 -26.78
CA ALA A 151 4.32 6.75 -25.81
C ALA A 151 4.42 7.62 -24.56
N ARG A 152 3.27 8.08 -24.08
CA ARG A 152 3.15 8.94 -22.91
C ARG A 152 2.52 8.19 -21.77
N MET A 153 2.92 8.53 -20.55
CA MET A 153 2.32 7.99 -19.34
C MET A 153 0.87 8.48 -19.23
N ASP A 154 -0.02 7.60 -18.79
CA ASP A 154 -1.40 7.97 -18.52
C ASP A 154 -1.51 8.94 -17.32
N ARG A 155 -2.55 9.77 -17.30
CA ARG A 155 -2.66 10.96 -16.44
C ARG A 155 -2.81 10.63 -14.94
N TYR A 156 -3.29 9.43 -14.59
CA TYR A 156 -3.58 9.02 -13.21
C TYR A 156 -2.34 8.71 -12.36
N PRO A 157 -1.37 7.90 -12.82
CA PRO A 157 -0.10 7.70 -12.12
C PRO A 157 0.75 8.98 -12.02
N ALA A 158 0.52 9.98 -12.88
CA ALA A 158 1.19 11.28 -12.75
C ALA A 158 0.84 11.99 -11.42
N THR A 159 -0.41 11.86 -10.96
CA THR A 159 -0.81 12.39 -9.64
C THR A 159 -0.11 11.64 -8.50
N MET A 160 0.03 10.31 -8.62
CA MET A 160 0.82 9.51 -7.66
C MET A 160 2.27 9.99 -7.63
N CYS A 161 2.89 10.26 -8.78
CA CYS A 161 4.26 10.79 -8.84
C CYS A 161 4.40 12.09 -8.04
N LYS A 162 3.43 13.00 -8.16
CA LYS A 162 3.39 14.24 -7.35
C LYS A 162 3.25 13.95 -5.86
N GLU A 163 2.28 13.14 -5.45
CA GLU A 163 2.09 12.78 -4.03
C GLU A 163 3.34 12.11 -3.43
N LEU A 164 4.00 11.24 -4.19
CA LEU A 164 5.22 10.58 -3.77
C LEU A 164 6.36 11.56 -3.55
N THR A 165 6.45 12.65 -4.34
CA THR A 165 7.47 13.70 -4.14
C THR A 165 7.22 14.54 -2.89
N GLU A 166 5.97 14.68 -2.46
CA GLU A 166 5.58 15.44 -1.26
C GLU A 166 5.66 14.60 0.03
N ARG A 167 5.59 13.27 -0.07
CA ARG A 167 5.77 12.37 1.07
C ARG A 167 7.21 12.36 1.60
N ALA A 168 7.34 12.03 2.89
CA ALA A 168 8.65 11.80 3.49
C ALA A 168 9.40 10.67 2.76
N VAL A 169 10.70 10.87 2.56
CA VAL A 169 11.58 9.80 2.08
C VAL A 169 11.54 8.67 3.09
N PHE A 170 11.21 7.47 2.62
CA PHE A 170 11.32 6.26 3.42
C PHE A 170 12.51 5.45 2.95
N ASP A 171 12.91 4.54 3.81
CA ASP A 171 14.04 3.68 3.55
C ASP A 171 13.62 2.19 3.46
N ILE A 172 14.38 1.43 2.68
CA ILE A 172 14.22 -0.01 2.52
C ILE A 172 15.38 -0.70 3.22
N ASP A 173 15.07 -1.54 4.20
CA ASP A 173 16.08 -2.31 4.90
C ASP A 173 16.85 -3.22 3.95
N ASP A 174 18.16 -3.39 4.18
CA ASP A 174 19.05 -4.20 3.34
C ASP A 174 18.52 -5.64 3.11
N GLU A 175 17.91 -6.25 4.12
CA GLU A 175 17.32 -7.59 3.98
C GLU A 175 16.07 -7.62 3.11
N VAL A 176 15.32 -6.51 3.05
CA VAL A 176 14.19 -6.34 2.13
C VAL A 176 14.73 -6.05 0.74
N VAL A 177 15.77 -5.22 0.59
CA VAL A 177 16.45 -5.02 -0.71
C VAL A 177 16.92 -6.35 -1.27
N GLU A 178 17.63 -7.16 -0.49
CA GLU A 178 18.08 -8.49 -0.90
C GLU A 178 16.89 -9.39 -1.26
N PHE A 179 15.83 -9.41 -0.44
CA PHE A 179 14.62 -10.16 -0.76
C PHE A 179 14.03 -9.75 -2.12
N LEU A 180 13.90 -8.45 -2.40
CA LEU A 180 13.36 -7.92 -3.65
C LEU A 180 14.26 -8.27 -4.84
N ARG A 181 15.59 -8.23 -4.67
CA ARG A 181 16.56 -8.65 -5.70
C ARG A 181 16.42 -10.13 -6.00
N THR A 182 16.48 -11.00 -4.99
CA THR A 182 16.50 -12.46 -5.19
C THR A 182 15.14 -13.01 -5.65
N HIS A 183 14.03 -12.46 -5.14
CA HIS A 183 12.70 -13.06 -5.33
C HIS A 183 11.84 -12.33 -6.35
N LEU A 184 12.02 -11.02 -6.52
CA LEU A 184 11.26 -10.20 -7.48
C LEU A 184 12.13 -9.63 -8.61
N ASN A 185 13.43 -9.94 -8.64
CA ASN A 185 14.40 -9.47 -9.64
C ASN A 185 14.50 -7.94 -9.73
N TYR A 186 14.37 -7.25 -8.60
CA TYR A 186 14.48 -5.79 -8.60
C TYR A 186 15.94 -5.38 -8.75
N ASP A 187 16.19 -4.40 -9.62
CA ASP A 187 17.50 -3.74 -9.72
C ASP A 187 17.61 -2.62 -8.68
N LEU A 188 17.59 -3.03 -7.40
CA LEU A 188 17.80 -2.14 -6.27
C LEU A 188 19.17 -2.40 -5.66
N ALA A 189 19.96 -1.35 -5.44
CA ALA A 189 21.10 -1.39 -4.54
C ALA A 189 20.68 -0.83 -3.17
N PRO A 190 21.28 -1.30 -2.06
CA PRO A 190 21.15 -0.59 -0.79
C PRO A 190 21.53 0.89 -0.98
N ASP A 191 20.76 1.82 -0.40
CA ASP A 191 21.13 3.25 -0.42
C ASP A 191 22.31 3.48 0.51
N LEU A 192 23.49 3.25 -0.05
CA LEU A 192 24.75 3.40 0.65
C LEU A 192 25.19 4.87 0.74
N ASN A 193 24.44 5.86 0.23
CA ASN A 193 24.79 7.26 0.45
C ASN A 193 24.39 7.75 1.85
N ARG A 194 23.43 7.09 2.49
CA ARG A 194 22.97 7.44 3.84
C ARG A 194 23.72 6.63 4.91
N PHE A 195 24.40 7.32 5.82
CA PHE A 195 25.11 6.68 6.93
C PHE A 195 24.16 6.11 7.99
N ARG A 196 24.49 4.93 8.53
CA ARG A 196 23.77 4.26 9.61
C ARG A 196 24.74 3.70 10.64
N ALA A 197 24.30 3.69 11.90
CA ALA A 197 25.06 3.10 13.00
C ALA A 197 24.14 2.34 13.96
N MET A 198 24.34 1.03 14.04
CA MET A 198 23.54 0.12 14.85
C MET A 198 24.40 -0.46 15.98
N ARG A 199 23.92 -0.41 17.22
CA ARG A 199 24.69 -0.71 18.43
C ARG A 199 24.14 -1.88 19.22
N ARG A 200 25.04 -2.63 19.86
CA ARG A 200 24.71 -3.52 20.97
C ARG A 200 25.77 -3.43 22.05
N VAL A 201 25.33 -3.46 23.31
CA VAL A 201 26.20 -3.44 24.48
C VAL A 201 26.05 -4.71 25.28
N SER A 202 27.16 -5.29 25.74
CA SER A 202 27.15 -6.40 26.69
C SER A 202 28.44 -6.45 27.51
N LYS A 203 28.33 -6.45 28.84
CA LYS A 203 29.46 -6.63 29.78
C LYS A 203 30.69 -5.76 29.46
N GLY A 204 30.49 -4.47 29.15
CA GLY A 204 31.59 -3.54 28.83
C GLY A 204 32.12 -3.66 27.39
N ASN A 205 31.54 -4.50 26.56
CA ASN A 205 31.81 -4.57 25.13
C ASN A 205 30.69 -3.89 24.33
N VAL A 206 31.07 -3.13 23.32
CA VAL A 206 30.15 -2.51 22.36
C VAL A 206 30.41 -3.09 20.98
N TYR A 207 29.36 -3.40 20.24
CA TYR A 207 29.43 -3.72 18.82
C TYR A 207 28.65 -2.66 18.05
N LEU A 208 29.33 -1.99 17.11
CA LEU A 208 28.78 -1.00 16.20
C LEU A 208 28.80 -1.58 14.79
N ARG A 209 27.65 -1.69 14.15
CA ARG A 209 27.53 -2.04 12.73
C ARG A 209 27.29 -0.78 11.93
N LEU A 210 28.25 -0.43 11.09
CA LEU A 210 28.18 0.74 10.23
C LEU A 210 27.78 0.33 8.82
N SER A 211 26.94 1.15 8.19
CA SER A 211 26.65 1.02 6.76
C SER A 211 26.40 2.38 6.12
N GLY A 212 26.61 2.44 4.80
CA GLY A 212 26.49 3.65 4.00
C GLY A 212 27.73 4.54 4.02
N ASN A 213 27.59 5.78 3.54
CA ASN A 213 28.72 6.66 3.23
C ASN A 213 29.30 7.27 4.51
N ILE A 214 30.56 6.95 4.75
CA ILE A 214 31.29 7.38 5.94
C ILE A 214 31.50 8.91 5.99
N ALA A 215 31.46 9.61 4.86
CA ALA A 215 31.53 11.07 4.83
C ALA A 215 30.39 11.72 5.61
N ALA A 216 29.23 11.07 5.69
CA ALA A 216 28.05 11.54 6.41
C ALA A 216 27.96 11.05 7.87
N LEU A 217 29.03 10.47 8.42
CA LEU A 217 28.98 9.90 9.77
C LEU A 217 28.94 10.99 10.87
N PRO A 218 28.04 10.89 11.88
CA PRO A 218 27.98 11.83 12.98
C PRO A 218 28.99 11.45 14.08
N ALA A 219 30.21 11.99 13.96
CA ALA A 219 31.36 11.62 14.79
C ALA A 219 31.08 11.70 16.31
N GLU A 220 30.53 12.82 16.78
CA GLU A 220 30.28 13.06 18.21
C GLU A 220 29.27 12.08 18.80
N LEU A 221 28.21 11.79 18.06
CA LEU A 221 27.16 10.87 18.50
C LEU A 221 27.70 9.43 18.57
N LEU A 222 28.46 9.03 17.56
CA LEU A 222 29.06 7.70 17.50
C LEU A 222 30.15 7.51 18.56
N ALA A 223 30.92 8.56 18.85
CA ALA A 223 31.92 8.56 19.93
C ALA A 223 31.25 8.39 21.30
N LYS A 224 30.14 9.11 21.58
CA LYS A 224 29.32 8.90 22.79
C LYS A 224 28.69 7.51 22.87
N ALA A 225 28.45 6.88 21.73
CA ALA A 225 27.96 5.52 21.64
C ALA A 225 29.06 4.45 21.81
N SER A 226 30.33 4.86 21.85
CA SER A 226 31.49 3.98 22.00
C SER A 226 32.00 4.01 23.45
N GLU A 227 32.10 2.84 24.08
CA GLU A 227 32.57 2.67 25.46
C GLU A 227 33.30 1.32 25.61
N GLY A 228 34.13 1.19 26.64
CA GLY A 228 34.86 -0.05 26.93
C GLY A 228 35.59 -0.61 25.70
N THR A 229 35.43 -1.89 25.40
CA THR A 229 35.95 -2.47 24.14
C THR A 229 34.89 -2.37 23.05
N THR A 230 35.08 -1.46 22.10
CA THR A 230 34.17 -1.21 20.99
C THR A 230 34.66 -1.93 19.72
N VAL A 231 33.82 -2.76 19.12
CA VAL A 231 34.07 -3.44 17.84
C VAL A 231 33.23 -2.74 16.76
N VAL A 232 33.86 -2.28 15.69
CA VAL A 232 33.21 -1.58 14.58
C VAL A 232 33.20 -2.48 13.34
N ASP A 233 32.04 -2.98 12.96
CA ASP A 233 31.80 -3.75 11.74
C ASP A 233 31.62 -2.80 10.54
N MET A 234 32.54 -2.95 9.59
CA MET A 234 32.76 -2.09 8.44
C MET A 234 32.37 -2.76 7.12
N ALA A 235 31.66 -3.90 7.15
CA ALA A 235 31.41 -4.70 5.96
C ALA A 235 30.65 -3.96 4.84
N ASN A 236 29.78 -3.01 5.21
CA ASN A 236 28.80 -2.37 4.32
C ASN A 236 28.97 -0.83 4.22
N ILE A 237 30.17 -0.32 4.47
CA ILE A 237 30.46 1.12 4.34
C ILE A 237 30.85 1.49 2.90
N LEU A 238 30.50 2.72 2.49
CA LEU A 238 31.10 3.41 1.36
C LEU A 238 32.04 4.50 1.88
N PHE A 239 33.12 4.73 1.14
CA PHE A 239 34.07 5.79 1.46
C PHE A 239 34.74 6.29 0.18
N ASP A 240 35.04 7.58 0.17
CA ASP A 240 36.01 8.19 -0.71
C ASP A 240 37.32 8.35 0.08
N PRO A 241 38.48 7.87 -0.42
CA PRO A 241 39.79 8.09 0.21
C PRO A 241 40.10 9.56 0.54
N GLU A 242 39.52 10.52 -0.19
CA GLU A 242 39.72 11.96 0.01
C GLU A 242 38.79 12.54 1.10
N GLU A 243 37.65 11.90 1.40
CA GLU A 243 36.61 12.42 2.31
C GLU A 243 36.53 11.70 3.67
N LEU A 244 37.68 11.50 4.33
CA LEU A 244 37.77 10.74 5.59
C LEU A 244 37.76 11.60 6.86
N THR A 245 37.42 12.88 6.77
CA THR A 245 37.47 13.82 7.91
C THR A 245 36.52 13.40 9.05
N ALA A 246 35.29 13.01 8.73
CA ALA A 246 34.30 12.62 9.74
C ALA A 246 34.74 11.35 10.49
N TRP A 247 35.35 10.38 9.79
CA TRP A 247 35.99 9.21 10.39
C TRP A 247 37.14 9.56 11.32
N ARG A 248 38.06 10.43 10.88
CA ARG A 248 39.19 10.85 11.70
C ARG A 248 38.72 11.54 12.99
N SER A 249 37.67 12.37 12.92
CA SER A 249 37.04 12.97 14.10
C SER A 249 36.45 11.92 15.04
N TYR A 250 35.70 10.95 14.51
CA TYR A 250 35.15 9.86 15.31
C TYR A 250 36.24 9.07 16.05
N VAL A 251 37.29 8.64 15.34
CA VAL A 251 38.39 7.89 15.95
C VAL A 251 39.03 8.73 17.05
N LYS A 252 39.37 10.00 16.77
CA LYS A 252 39.99 10.91 17.75
C LYS A 252 39.16 11.04 19.03
N GLU A 253 37.84 11.21 18.90
CA GLU A 253 36.94 11.39 20.04
C GLU A 253 36.69 10.06 20.78
N ALA A 254 36.45 8.97 20.07
CA ALA A 254 36.22 7.65 20.67
C ALA A 254 37.45 7.16 21.45
N MET A 255 38.67 7.42 20.97
CA MET A 255 39.92 7.01 21.64
C MET A 255 40.07 7.56 23.07
N VAL A 256 39.40 8.68 23.39
CA VAL A 256 39.43 9.28 24.73
C VAL A 256 38.71 8.39 25.75
N SER A 257 37.58 7.79 25.38
CA SER A 257 36.69 7.07 26.30
C SER A 257 36.79 5.55 26.23
N VAL A 258 37.14 4.99 25.07
CA VAL A 258 37.20 3.53 24.90
C VAL A 258 38.45 2.94 25.55
N ALA A 259 38.36 1.68 25.97
CA ALA A 259 39.51 0.85 26.36
C ALA A 259 40.23 0.33 25.10
N SER A 260 39.47 -0.11 24.08
CA SER A 260 39.99 -0.41 22.75
C SER A 260 38.92 -0.23 21.68
N LEU A 261 39.33 0.15 20.46
CA LEU A 261 38.47 0.23 19.27
C LEU A 261 38.96 -0.79 18.24
N GLN A 262 38.13 -1.75 17.86
CA GLN A 262 38.52 -2.88 17.02
C GLN A 262 37.73 -2.89 15.71
N LEU A 263 38.39 -2.70 14.57
CA LEU A 263 37.79 -2.73 13.24
C LEU A 263 37.55 -4.18 12.80
N LEU A 264 36.35 -4.47 12.34
CA LEU A 264 35.92 -5.78 11.85
C LEU A 264 35.48 -5.66 10.38
N ASP A 265 35.91 -6.60 9.56
CA ASP A 265 35.63 -6.72 8.14
C ASP A 265 35.99 -5.45 7.35
N CYS A 266 37.13 -4.85 7.71
CA CYS A 266 37.61 -3.59 7.15
C CYS A 266 37.94 -3.73 5.65
N PRO A 267 37.41 -2.86 4.76
CA PRO A 267 37.77 -2.85 3.34
C PRO A 267 39.26 -2.51 3.11
N PRO A 268 39.93 -3.08 2.10
CA PRO A 268 41.37 -2.90 1.90
C PRO A 268 41.76 -1.45 1.61
N GLY A 269 41.04 -0.75 0.72
CA GLY A 269 41.31 0.66 0.44
C GLY A 269 41.00 1.59 1.62
N PHE A 270 40.10 1.17 2.52
CA PHE A 270 39.81 1.95 3.73
C PHE A 270 40.97 1.84 4.72
N LEU A 271 41.50 0.64 4.87
CA LEU A 271 42.67 0.38 5.70
C LEU A 271 43.87 1.23 5.25
N GLU A 272 44.09 1.37 3.94
CA GLU A 272 45.17 2.17 3.37
C GLU A 272 44.96 3.68 3.55
N ALA A 273 43.74 4.19 3.32
CA ALA A 273 43.45 5.63 3.31
C ALA A 273 43.10 6.22 4.69
N ALA A 274 42.48 5.42 5.56
CA ALA A 274 41.82 5.91 6.78
C ALA A 274 42.53 5.54 8.08
N VAL A 275 43.41 4.54 8.08
CA VAL A 275 44.11 4.06 9.28
C VAL A 275 45.57 4.47 9.21
N ARG A 276 46.02 5.32 10.14
CA ARG A 276 47.43 5.70 10.20
C ARG A 276 48.23 4.65 10.97
N PRO A 277 49.47 4.33 10.56
CA PRO A 277 50.31 3.36 11.27
C PRO A 277 50.51 3.68 12.77
N GLU A 278 50.61 4.96 13.12
CA GLU A 278 50.74 5.44 14.49
C GLU A 278 49.49 5.15 15.35
N ASP A 279 48.29 5.12 14.76
CA ASP A 279 47.05 4.84 15.49
C ASP A 279 46.99 3.37 15.95
N LEU A 280 47.57 2.46 15.17
CA LEU A 280 47.61 1.01 15.44
C LEU A 280 48.46 0.63 16.64
N GLN A 281 49.35 1.52 17.09
CA GLN A 281 50.19 1.29 18.27
C GLN A 281 49.47 1.64 19.59
N THR A 282 48.25 2.16 19.51
CA THR A 282 47.48 2.64 20.67
C THR A 282 46.28 1.73 20.96
N LYS A 283 45.09 2.31 21.15
CA LYS A 283 43.84 1.59 21.46
C LYS A 283 43.12 1.10 20.19
N LEU A 284 43.52 1.53 18.99
CA LEU A 284 42.93 1.10 17.72
C LEU A 284 43.54 -0.23 17.25
N LYS A 285 42.69 -1.20 16.92
CA LYS A 285 43.06 -2.55 16.49
C LYS A 285 42.25 -2.93 15.25
N ILE A 286 42.83 -3.71 14.33
CA ILE A 286 42.15 -4.29 13.16
C ILE A 286 41.93 -5.79 13.37
N ARG A 287 40.73 -6.25 13.69
CA ARG A 287 40.43 -7.66 13.95
C ARG A 287 40.44 -8.50 12.68
N THR A 288 39.66 -8.07 11.69
CA THR A 288 39.60 -8.71 10.37
C THR A 288 39.57 -7.64 9.28
N PHE A 289 40.13 -7.96 8.12
CA PHE A 289 40.07 -7.10 6.95
C PHE A 289 39.90 -7.94 5.69
N ALA A 290 39.36 -7.33 4.64
CA ALA A 290 39.15 -7.97 3.37
C ALA A 290 40.35 -7.78 2.44
N LEU A 291 40.78 -8.86 1.78
CA LEU A 291 41.77 -8.83 0.71
C LEU A 291 41.13 -9.28 -0.61
N GLN A 292 41.56 -8.64 -1.69
CA GLN A 292 41.25 -9.12 -3.03
C GLN A 292 42.35 -10.08 -3.48
N TYR A 293 41.92 -11.27 -3.87
CA TYR A 293 42.74 -12.30 -4.46
C TYR A 293 42.38 -12.47 -5.93
N PHE A 294 43.35 -12.87 -6.73
CA PHE A 294 43.21 -13.17 -8.14
C PHE A 294 43.66 -14.60 -8.41
N CYS A 295 42.81 -15.37 -9.09
CA CYS A 295 43.18 -16.71 -9.53
C CYS A 295 43.81 -16.63 -10.93
N PRO A 296 45.10 -16.98 -11.10
CA PRO A 296 45.72 -16.98 -12.42
C PRO A 296 45.20 -18.11 -13.32
N THR A 297 44.63 -19.18 -12.73
CA THR A 297 44.14 -20.34 -13.50
C THR A 297 42.77 -20.08 -14.13
N CYS A 298 41.80 -19.54 -13.37
CA CYS A 298 40.43 -19.32 -13.85
C CYS A 298 40.07 -17.84 -14.01
N ASN A 299 41.06 -16.94 -13.91
CA ASN A 299 40.92 -15.50 -14.08
C ASN A 299 39.83 -14.86 -13.19
N THR A 300 39.55 -15.47 -12.04
CA THR A 300 38.49 -15.05 -11.13
C THR A 300 39.07 -14.26 -9.96
N SER A 301 38.46 -13.12 -9.64
CA SER A 301 38.78 -12.35 -8.43
C SER A 301 37.92 -12.83 -7.26
N VAL A 302 38.54 -13.10 -6.12
CA VAL A 302 37.89 -13.60 -4.90
C VAL A 302 38.18 -12.63 -3.77
N LYS A 303 37.16 -12.25 -3.00
CA LYS A 303 37.33 -11.51 -1.75
C LYS A 303 37.53 -12.51 -0.61
N GLY A 304 38.67 -12.44 0.08
CA GLY A 304 38.96 -13.23 1.27
C GLY A 304 38.93 -12.34 2.53
N ILE A 305 38.38 -12.84 3.64
CA ILE A 305 38.50 -12.19 4.94
C ILE A 305 39.71 -12.79 5.66
N VAL A 306 40.65 -11.93 6.05
CA VAL A 306 41.82 -12.33 6.84
C VAL A 306 41.58 -11.99 8.30
N ASP A 307 41.69 -12.99 9.17
CA ASP A 307 41.77 -12.79 10.62
C ASP A 307 43.22 -12.45 10.99
N VAL A 308 43.42 -11.29 11.62
CA VAL A 308 44.74 -10.79 11.98
C VAL A 308 45.39 -11.64 13.08
N ALA A 309 44.63 -12.14 14.04
CA ALA A 309 45.18 -12.92 15.14
C ALA A 309 45.63 -14.30 14.67
N GLU A 310 44.87 -14.94 13.76
CA GLU A 310 45.24 -16.25 13.20
C GLU A 310 46.46 -16.21 12.27
N ASN A 311 46.73 -15.04 11.67
CA ASN A 311 47.77 -14.89 10.64
C ASN A 311 48.88 -13.92 11.05
N LEU A 312 48.98 -13.59 12.34
CA LEU A 312 49.82 -12.50 12.86
C LEU A 312 51.30 -12.62 12.44
N GLU A 313 51.89 -13.81 12.54
CA GLU A 313 53.31 -14.03 12.20
C GLU A 313 53.58 -13.72 10.72
N GLN A 314 52.78 -14.29 9.82
CA GLN A 314 52.90 -14.04 8.38
C GLN A 314 52.70 -12.55 8.05
N LEU A 315 51.69 -11.92 8.67
CA LEU A 315 51.38 -10.51 8.47
C LEU A 315 52.50 -9.58 8.98
N ALA A 316 53.13 -9.93 10.11
CA ALA A 316 54.25 -9.18 10.68
C ALA A 316 55.49 -9.20 9.78
N ASP A 317 55.72 -10.28 9.04
CA ASP A 317 56.78 -10.38 8.03
C ASP A 317 56.45 -9.61 6.73
N GLY A 318 55.22 -9.11 6.62
CA GLY A 318 54.69 -8.52 5.40
C GLY A 318 54.37 -9.57 4.33
N ALA A 319 54.09 -10.81 4.75
CA ALA A 319 53.46 -11.81 3.91
C ALA A 319 51.93 -11.77 4.14
N VAL A 320 51.18 -12.27 3.16
CA VAL A 320 49.73 -12.43 3.28
C VAL A 320 49.36 -13.91 3.24
N PRO A 321 48.27 -14.31 3.91
CA PRO A 321 47.89 -15.72 3.98
C PRO A 321 47.56 -16.31 2.61
N VAL A 322 47.99 -17.56 2.41
CA VAL A 322 47.65 -18.35 1.23
C VAL A 322 46.14 -18.65 1.24
N ALA A 323 45.49 -18.38 0.12
CA ALA A 323 44.09 -18.72 -0.10
C ALA A 323 43.95 -19.59 -1.36
N TYR A 324 42.87 -20.37 -1.44
CA TYR A 324 42.60 -21.27 -2.55
C TYR A 324 41.31 -20.87 -3.28
N CYS A 325 41.31 -21.01 -4.61
CA CYS A 325 40.16 -20.65 -5.43
C CYS A 325 38.97 -21.56 -5.11
N PRO A 326 37.77 -21.03 -4.82
CA PRO A 326 36.59 -21.87 -4.56
C PRO A 326 36.13 -22.62 -5.82
N THR A 327 36.49 -22.15 -7.02
CA THR A 327 36.08 -22.76 -8.29
C THR A 327 37.03 -23.87 -8.74
N CYS A 328 38.34 -23.61 -8.74
CA CYS A 328 39.35 -24.52 -9.32
C CYS A 328 40.39 -25.02 -8.32
N GLN A 329 40.32 -24.61 -7.06
CA GLN A 329 41.23 -24.99 -5.96
C GLN A 329 42.71 -24.62 -6.16
N SER A 330 43.09 -23.91 -7.24
CA SER A 330 44.43 -23.35 -7.39
C SER A 330 44.75 -22.31 -6.32
N ALA A 331 46.03 -22.19 -5.97
CA ALA A 331 46.52 -21.13 -5.09
C ALA A 331 46.23 -19.74 -5.69
N LEU A 332 45.71 -18.85 -4.84
CA LEU A 332 45.35 -17.50 -5.21
C LEU A 332 46.51 -16.53 -5.00
N VAL A 333 46.61 -15.53 -5.87
CA VAL A 333 47.59 -14.46 -5.76
C VAL A 333 46.91 -13.21 -5.19
N PRO A 334 47.39 -12.64 -4.08
CA PRO A 334 46.85 -11.39 -3.53
C PRO A 334 47.08 -10.21 -4.48
N ARG A 335 46.09 -9.33 -4.64
CA ARG A 335 46.25 -8.02 -5.30
C ARG A 335 46.42 -6.95 -4.23
N ALA A 336 47.56 -6.94 -3.55
CA ALA A 336 47.85 -5.96 -2.50
C ALA A 336 49.31 -5.50 -2.61
N ALA A 337 49.55 -4.31 -3.16
CA ALA A 337 50.90 -3.76 -3.31
C ALA A 337 51.30 -2.86 -2.13
N GLU A 338 50.37 -2.11 -1.54
CA GLU A 338 50.68 -1.09 -0.52
C GLU A 338 50.14 -1.43 0.89
N SER A 339 48.91 -1.97 1.00
CA SER A 339 48.34 -2.45 2.29
C SER A 339 49.23 -3.43 3.05
N VAL A 340 50.00 -4.26 2.34
CA VAL A 340 50.90 -5.27 2.93
C VAL A 340 51.97 -4.64 3.83
N LEU A 341 52.42 -3.42 3.52
CA LEU A 341 53.41 -2.72 4.33
C LEU A 341 52.85 -2.25 5.68
N LEU A 342 51.56 -1.90 5.74
CA LEU A 342 50.89 -1.55 6.99
C LEU A 342 50.77 -2.75 7.92
N LEU A 343 50.64 -3.97 7.37
CA LEU A 343 50.46 -5.22 8.12
C LEU A 343 51.68 -5.55 9.00
N ARG A 344 52.89 -5.12 8.60
CA ARG A 344 54.11 -5.26 9.40
C ARG A 344 54.07 -4.53 10.74
N ARG A 345 53.21 -3.52 10.86
CA ARG A 345 53.08 -2.67 12.05
C ARG A 345 51.89 -3.06 12.92
N LEU A 346 51.23 -4.19 12.62
CA LEU A 346 50.15 -4.70 13.46
C LEU A 346 50.71 -5.12 14.82
N PRO A 347 50.14 -4.65 15.95
CA PRO A 347 50.60 -5.04 17.27
C PRO A 347 50.34 -6.53 17.51
N ALA A 348 51.19 -7.18 18.32
CA ALA A 348 50.96 -8.55 18.78
C ALA A 348 49.62 -8.66 19.53
N ARG A 349 48.86 -9.75 19.30
CA ARG A 349 47.51 -9.90 19.85
C ARG A 349 47.26 -11.23 20.50
N GLU A 350 46.78 -11.16 21.74
CA GLU A 350 46.06 -12.25 22.38
C GLU A 350 44.60 -12.20 21.95
N ARG A 351 44.03 -13.36 21.60
CA ARG A 351 42.58 -13.50 21.40
C ARG A 351 41.89 -13.36 22.75
N ASP A 352 40.77 -12.64 22.76
CA ASP A 352 39.83 -12.61 23.88
C ASP A 352 38.63 -13.50 23.50
N PRO A 353 38.55 -14.73 24.04
CA PRO A 353 37.47 -15.66 23.71
C PRO A 353 36.09 -15.15 24.11
N GLU A 354 35.99 -14.32 25.15
CA GLU A 354 34.70 -13.75 25.57
C GLU A 354 34.22 -12.71 24.56
N LEU A 355 35.14 -11.87 24.08
CA LEU A 355 34.86 -10.89 23.03
C LEU A 355 34.57 -11.58 21.69
N ASP A 356 35.32 -12.62 21.32
CA ASP A 356 35.05 -13.41 20.11
C ASP A 356 33.64 -14.00 20.14
N ALA A 357 33.27 -14.62 21.26
CA ALA A 357 31.94 -15.18 21.44
C ALA A 357 30.85 -14.08 21.45
N PHE A 358 31.13 -12.90 21.99
CA PHE A 358 30.22 -11.74 21.92
C PHE A 358 30.03 -11.24 20.48
N VAL A 359 31.10 -11.10 19.70
CA VAL A 359 31.04 -10.67 18.30
C VAL A 359 30.28 -11.70 17.48
N ALA A 360 30.60 -12.99 17.59
CA ALA A 360 29.90 -14.06 16.87
C ALA A 360 28.39 -14.07 17.18
N ARG A 361 28.02 -14.01 18.48
CA ARG A 361 26.62 -13.94 18.89
C ARG A 361 25.92 -12.67 18.40
N THR A 362 26.61 -11.54 18.34
CA THR A 362 26.02 -10.26 17.93
C THR A 362 25.92 -10.13 16.42
N ARG A 363 26.86 -10.68 15.65
CA ARG A 363 26.75 -10.76 14.19
C ARG A 363 25.50 -11.50 13.76
N ALA A 364 25.17 -12.58 14.47
CA ALA A 364 23.94 -13.35 14.26
C ALA A 364 22.65 -12.63 14.70
N VAL A 365 22.74 -11.47 15.37
CA VAL A 365 21.55 -10.71 15.76
C VAL A 365 21.00 -9.90 14.58
N PRO A 366 19.69 -10.03 14.29
CA PRO A 366 18.89 -9.13 13.45
C PRO A 366 19.19 -7.64 13.67
N VAL A 367 19.39 -6.86 12.60
CA VAL A 367 19.72 -5.42 12.68
C VAL A 367 18.65 -4.62 13.45
N ASP A 368 17.38 -4.95 13.28
CA ASP A 368 16.24 -4.31 13.97
C ASP A 368 16.23 -4.52 15.49
N LYS A 369 17.01 -5.48 15.99
CA LYS A 369 17.20 -5.72 17.43
C LYS A 369 18.42 -5.00 17.99
N LEU A 370 19.19 -4.33 17.12
CA LEU A 370 20.26 -3.44 17.54
C LEU A 370 19.66 -2.06 17.82
N GLU A 371 20.32 -1.32 18.70
CA GLU A 371 19.96 0.05 18.99
C GLU A 371 20.41 0.97 17.86
N ASP A 372 19.51 1.77 17.28
CA ASP A 372 19.90 2.82 16.35
C ASP A 372 20.56 3.98 17.11
N CYS A 373 21.85 4.22 16.85
CA CYS A 373 22.59 5.30 17.48
C CYS A 373 22.10 6.69 17.06
N LEU A 374 21.44 6.81 15.89
CA LEU A 374 21.11 8.08 15.25
C LEU A 374 19.77 8.65 15.70
N VAL A 375 18.98 7.89 16.46
CA VAL A 375 17.65 8.32 16.95
C VAL A 375 17.75 8.77 18.41
N ALA A 376 17.29 10.00 18.70
CA ALA A 376 17.23 10.53 20.07
C ALA A 376 16.28 9.68 20.94
N ARG A 377 16.79 9.13 22.06
CA ARG A 377 15.97 8.36 23.02
C ARG A 377 14.97 9.28 23.74
N PRO A 378 13.66 8.99 23.76
CA PRO A 378 12.80 9.48 24.84
C PRO A 378 13.19 8.81 26.17
N ALA A 379 13.26 9.58 27.25
CA ALA A 379 13.62 9.10 28.57
C ALA A 379 12.68 7.96 29.00
N LYS A 380 13.23 6.78 29.31
CA LYS A 380 12.44 5.65 29.84
C LYS A 380 12.02 5.96 31.29
N PRO A 381 10.72 5.89 31.64
CA PRO A 381 10.33 5.81 33.05
C PRO A 381 10.75 4.45 33.61
N ALA A 382 11.22 4.44 34.85
CA ALA A 382 11.66 3.25 35.57
C ALA A 382 10.52 2.22 35.66
N ARG A 383 10.74 1.00 35.15
CA ARG A 383 9.79 -0.11 35.30
C ARG A 383 10.23 -1.02 36.44
N ALA A 384 9.34 -1.15 37.43
CA ALA A 384 9.39 -2.10 38.51
C ALA A 384 9.42 -3.56 38.00
N SER A 385 10.13 -4.42 38.72
CA SER A 385 10.32 -5.83 38.39
C SER A 385 9.02 -6.63 38.53
N ALA A 386 8.65 -7.37 37.49
CA ALA A 386 7.63 -8.41 37.57
C ALA A 386 8.27 -9.77 37.25
N VAL A 387 8.19 -10.66 38.22
CA VAL A 387 8.72 -12.02 38.24
C VAL A 387 8.01 -12.89 37.19
N SER A 388 8.76 -13.52 36.28
CA SER A 388 8.22 -14.43 35.27
C SER A 388 8.09 -15.86 35.82
N ARG A 389 6.89 -16.45 35.76
CA ARG A 389 6.71 -17.90 35.88
C ARG A 389 6.95 -18.56 34.52
N PHE A 390 7.92 -19.47 34.47
CA PHE A 390 8.18 -20.34 33.32
C PHE A 390 7.08 -21.39 33.19
N ILE A 391 6.51 -21.53 31.99
CA ILE A 391 5.82 -22.75 31.56
C ILE A 391 6.57 -23.26 30.33
N VAL A 392 7.11 -24.47 30.47
CA VAL A 392 7.81 -25.23 29.44
C VAL A 392 6.76 -25.98 28.61
N VAL A 393 6.72 -25.77 27.30
CA VAL A 393 6.09 -26.69 26.35
C VAL A 393 7.06 -26.91 25.20
N ALA A 394 7.40 -28.18 24.97
CA ALA A 394 8.36 -28.66 23.98
C ALA A 394 7.81 -28.56 22.53
N PRO A 395 8.68 -28.49 21.50
CA PRO A 395 8.26 -28.35 20.12
C PRO A 395 8.15 -29.72 19.41
N LEU A 396 7.03 -29.94 18.72
CA LEU A 396 6.93 -30.87 17.59
C LEU A 396 7.05 -30.03 16.31
N ALA A 397 8.27 -29.93 15.77
CA ALA A 397 8.57 -29.22 14.54
C ALA A 397 9.46 -30.10 13.66
N ALA A 398 8.84 -30.91 12.80
CA ALA A 398 9.52 -31.59 11.70
C ALA A 398 8.50 -32.01 10.64
N LEU A 399 8.01 -31.07 9.81
CA LEU A 399 7.37 -31.36 8.51
C LEU A 399 6.96 -30.11 7.68
N VAL A 400 7.72 -29.01 7.71
CA VAL A 400 7.37 -27.78 6.92
C VAL A 400 8.46 -27.31 5.94
N LEU A 401 9.65 -27.90 5.93
CA LEU A 401 10.78 -27.37 5.14
C LEU A 401 10.86 -27.84 3.67
N LEU A 402 9.89 -28.59 3.15
CA LEU A 402 9.93 -29.08 1.76
C LEU A 402 8.84 -28.49 0.84
N SER A 403 7.90 -27.69 1.35
CA SER A 403 6.85 -27.07 0.52
C SER A 403 7.20 -25.67 0.00
N SER A 404 8.15 -24.97 0.61
CA SER A 404 8.51 -23.58 0.27
C SER A 404 9.19 -23.45 -1.10
N GLY A 405 10.04 -24.41 -1.48
CA GLY A 405 10.72 -24.41 -2.78
C GLY A 405 9.80 -24.68 -3.96
N VAL A 406 8.77 -25.52 -3.76
CA VAL A 406 7.86 -25.93 -4.84
C VAL A 406 6.87 -24.82 -5.20
N VAL A 407 6.35 -24.07 -4.22
CA VAL A 407 5.41 -22.97 -4.48
C VAL A 407 6.08 -21.81 -5.21
N LEU A 408 7.32 -21.47 -4.85
CA LEU A 408 8.10 -20.43 -5.54
C LEU A 408 8.50 -20.84 -6.97
N TYR A 409 8.84 -22.12 -7.17
CA TYR A 409 9.14 -22.65 -8.51
C TYR A 409 7.90 -22.65 -9.42
N VAL A 410 6.72 -23.02 -8.90
CA VAL A 410 5.45 -22.97 -9.64
C VAL A 410 4.99 -21.54 -9.92
N TRP A 411 5.25 -20.59 -9.01
CA TRP A 411 5.02 -19.16 -9.25
C TRP A 411 5.92 -18.62 -10.38
N LYS A 412 7.20 -19.02 -10.40
CA LYS A 412 8.15 -18.67 -11.48
C LYS A 412 7.77 -19.25 -12.84
N GLN A 413 7.32 -20.52 -12.90
CA GLN A 413 6.92 -21.17 -14.16
C GLN A 413 5.66 -20.56 -14.80
N ARG A 414 4.79 -19.89 -14.03
CA ARG A 414 3.61 -19.21 -14.57
C ARG A 414 3.92 -17.86 -15.24
N GLN A 415 5.18 -17.39 -15.18
CA GLN A 415 5.58 -16.06 -15.66
C GLN A 415 6.51 -16.07 -16.89
N GLU A 416 6.84 -17.22 -17.47
CA GLU A 416 7.53 -17.24 -18.77
C GLU A 416 6.49 -17.05 -19.90
N PRO A 417 6.56 -15.97 -20.69
CA PRO A 417 5.80 -15.90 -21.93
C PRO A 417 6.31 -17.00 -22.87
N ALA A 418 5.39 -17.81 -23.40
CA ALA A 418 5.74 -18.83 -24.38
C ALA A 418 6.50 -18.19 -25.56
N PRO A 419 7.54 -18.85 -26.12
CA PRO A 419 8.19 -18.35 -27.32
C PRO A 419 7.17 -18.36 -28.45
N VAL A 420 6.80 -17.17 -28.92
CA VAL A 420 5.95 -16.99 -30.10
C VAL A 420 6.76 -17.45 -31.31
N ALA A 421 6.53 -18.68 -31.74
CA ALA A 421 7.02 -19.17 -33.01
C ALA A 421 6.43 -18.30 -34.13
N GLY A 422 7.31 -17.66 -34.89
CA GLY A 422 6.95 -16.82 -36.02
C GLY A 422 6.18 -17.62 -37.06
N ALA A 423 4.89 -17.34 -37.18
CA ALA A 423 4.11 -17.61 -38.36
C ALA A 423 3.69 -16.26 -38.95
N THR A 424 4.35 -15.85 -40.02
CA THR A 424 3.90 -14.75 -40.87
C THR A 424 2.55 -15.10 -41.48
N ALA A 425 1.47 -14.64 -40.85
CA ALA A 425 0.17 -14.59 -41.49
C ALA A 425 0.17 -13.43 -42.51
N PRO A 426 -0.47 -13.60 -43.68
CA PRO A 426 -0.54 -12.54 -44.68
C PRO A 426 -1.29 -11.33 -44.12
N VAL A 427 -0.72 -10.16 -44.36
CA VAL A 427 -1.27 -8.85 -43.98
C VAL A 427 -2.63 -8.69 -44.65
N ILE A 428 -3.70 -8.94 -43.89
CA ILE A 428 -5.01 -8.38 -44.19
C ILE A 428 -4.94 -6.94 -43.71
N ALA A 429 -5.18 -5.99 -44.62
CA ALA A 429 -5.25 -4.58 -44.27
C ALA A 429 -6.17 -4.41 -43.04
N PRO A 430 -5.73 -3.72 -41.98
CA PRO A 430 -6.55 -3.52 -40.81
C PRO A 430 -7.86 -2.83 -41.24
N PRO A 431 -9.03 -3.28 -40.75
CA PRO A 431 -10.25 -2.53 -40.97
C PRO A 431 -10.04 -1.11 -40.43
N ALA A 432 -10.63 -0.12 -41.11
CA ALA A 432 -10.51 1.28 -40.73
C ALA A 432 -10.83 1.44 -39.23
N THR A 433 -9.90 2.06 -38.50
CA THR A 433 -10.01 2.41 -37.09
C THR A 433 -11.30 3.21 -36.87
N PRO A 434 -12.18 2.88 -35.91
CA PRO A 434 -13.24 3.79 -35.53
C PRO A 434 -12.61 5.07 -34.97
N ALA A 435 -12.89 6.20 -35.60
CA ALA A 435 -12.38 7.51 -35.22
C ALA A 435 -13.16 8.07 -34.03
N PHE A 436 -12.98 7.51 -32.84
CA PHE A 436 -13.67 7.99 -31.63
C PHE A 436 -12.69 8.32 -30.52
N GLN A 437 -12.59 9.60 -30.16
CA GLN A 437 -11.76 10.08 -29.08
C GLN A 437 -12.64 10.35 -27.86
N ARG A 438 -12.51 9.53 -26.81
CA ARG A 438 -13.16 9.72 -25.51
C ARG A 438 -12.71 11.04 -24.87
N PRO A 439 -13.62 11.81 -24.24
CA PRO A 439 -13.23 12.92 -23.40
C PRO A 439 -12.30 12.49 -22.26
N ASP A 440 -11.28 13.29 -21.97
CA ASP A 440 -10.28 13.06 -20.92
C ASP A 440 -10.84 12.83 -19.51
N TRP A 441 -12.11 13.16 -19.26
CA TRP A 441 -12.75 12.97 -17.95
C TRP A 441 -13.33 11.56 -17.76
N ILE A 442 -13.37 10.75 -18.81
CA ILE A 442 -13.78 9.34 -18.76
C ILE A 442 -12.57 8.49 -18.37
N ASN A 443 -12.44 8.21 -17.09
CA ASN A 443 -11.30 7.47 -16.52
C ASN A 443 -11.59 5.98 -16.26
N SER A 444 -12.83 5.54 -16.51
CA SER A 444 -13.28 4.15 -16.41
C SER A 444 -14.49 3.97 -17.33
N ASP A 445 -14.55 2.84 -18.01
CA ASP A 445 -15.63 2.44 -18.90
C ASP A 445 -16.36 1.17 -18.45
N ILE A 446 -16.18 0.80 -17.18
CA ILE A 446 -16.87 -0.33 -16.58
C ILE A 446 -18.39 -0.05 -16.62
N PRO A 447 -19.19 -0.87 -17.33
CA PRO A 447 -20.63 -0.67 -17.42
C PRO A 447 -21.29 -0.73 -16.04
N SER A 448 -22.38 0.02 -15.88
CA SER A 448 -23.13 0.10 -14.63
C SER A 448 -22.30 0.55 -13.41
N ALA A 449 -21.16 1.22 -13.61
CA ALA A 449 -20.32 1.74 -12.52
C ALA A 449 -20.54 3.23 -12.26
N GLY A 450 -20.11 3.69 -11.09
CA GLY A 450 -19.97 5.11 -10.76
C GLY A 450 -18.67 5.30 -9.98
N PHE A 451 -18.05 6.47 -10.11
CA PHE A 451 -16.87 6.84 -9.33
C PHE A 451 -16.85 8.35 -9.06
N CYS A 452 -16.28 8.77 -7.94
CA CYS A 452 -16.01 10.18 -7.65
C CYS A 452 -14.53 10.41 -7.38
N GLN A 453 -14.02 11.58 -7.78
CA GLN A 453 -12.64 12.01 -7.62
C GLN A 453 -12.60 13.40 -6.98
N ASP A 454 -11.89 13.52 -5.86
CA ASP A 454 -11.58 14.82 -5.28
C ASP A 454 -10.53 15.53 -6.14
N LEU A 455 -10.89 16.72 -6.63
CA LEU A 455 -9.97 17.69 -7.22
C LEU A 455 -9.82 18.86 -6.25
N THR A 456 -8.76 19.66 -6.42
CA THR A 456 -8.39 20.75 -5.50
C THR A 456 -9.54 21.69 -5.10
N SER A 457 -10.50 21.94 -6.00
CA SER A 457 -11.61 22.88 -5.78
C SER A 457 -13.00 22.27 -5.96
N ARG A 458 -13.10 20.96 -6.22
CA ARG A 458 -14.39 20.30 -6.51
C ARG A 458 -14.28 18.78 -6.42
N LEU A 459 -15.38 18.12 -6.13
CA LEU A 459 -15.56 16.69 -6.32
C LEU A 459 -16.16 16.46 -7.71
N VAL A 460 -15.54 15.59 -8.52
CA VAL A 460 -16.07 15.20 -9.83
C VAL A 460 -16.61 13.78 -9.73
N CYS A 461 -17.91 13.58 -10.01
CA CYS A 461 -18.54 12.27 -10.01
C CYS A 461 -18.95 11.89 -11.43
N VAL A 462 -18.54 10.69 -11.86
CA VAL A 462 -18.84 10.15 -13.18
C VAL A 462 -19.63 8.86 -13.01
N GLY A 463 -20.73 8.75 -13.75
CA GLY A 463 -21.53 7.55 -13.86
C GLY A 463 -21.44 6.97 -15.27
N VAL A 464 -21.37 5.64 -15.35
CA VAL A 464 -21.37 4.86 -16.58
C VAL A 464 -22.63 4.02 -16.59
N SER A 465 -23.44 4.14 -17.64
CA SER A 465 -24.64 3.33 -17.79
C SER A 465 -24.29 1.86 -17.98
N SER A 466 -25.25 0.95 -17.79
CA SER A 466 -25.18 -0.31 -18.51
C SER A 466 -25.37 -0.04 -20.00
N TYR A 467 -25.14 -1.04 -20.84
CA TYR A 467 -25.57 -0.96 -22.24
C TYR A 467 -27.10 -0.84 -22.33
N ARG A 468 -27.59 0.17 -23.06
CA ARG A 468 -29.03 0.48 -23.20
C ARG A 468 -29.44 0.56 -24.67
N ARG A 469 -30.73 0.38 -24.95
CA ARG A 469 -31.23 0.42 -26.33
C ARG A 469 -31.34 1.84 -26.88
N THR A 470 -31.43 2.83 -26.00
CA THR A 470 -31.51 4.24 -26.36
C THR A 470 -30.52 5.06 -25.55
N LYS A 471 -30.09 6.20 -26.10
CA LYS A 471 -29.20 7.13 -25.39
C LYS A 471 -29.88 7.75 -24.19
N GLU A 472 -31.19 7.96 -24.25
CA GLU A 472 -32.01 8.51 -23.17
C GLU A 472 -32.07 7.56 -21.98
N GLU A 473 -32.21 6.26 -22.22
CA GLU A 473 -32.13 5.24 -21.17
C GLU A 473 -30.73 5.18 -20.56
N GLY A 474 -29.68 5.22 -21.38
CA GLY A 474 -28.30 5.24 -20.93
C GLY A 474 -27.99 6.50 -20.11
N MET A 475 -28.47 7.65 -20.55
CA MET A 475 -28.36 8.93 -19.86
C MET A 475 -28.99 8.87 -18.46
N ALA A 476 -30.22 8.37 -18.36
CA ALA A 476 -30.89 8.24 -17.07
C ALA A 476 -30.13 7.30 -16.12
N ASP A 477 -29.62 6.19 -16.65
CA ASP A 477 -28.86 5.20 -15.88
C ASP A 477 -27.49 5.73 -15.42
N ALA A 478 -26.76 6.42 -16.29
CA ALA A 478 -25.50 7.07 -15.96
C ALA A 478 -25.67 8.22 -14.96
N ASN A 479 -26.76 9.01 -15.05
CA ASN A 479 -27.12 10.00 -14.05
C ASN A 479 -27.36 9.35 -12.69
N ASP A 480 -28.17 8.28 -12.66
CA ASP A 480 -28.49 7.54 -11.44
C ASP A 480 -27.20 6.98 -10.79
N ALA A 481 -26.27 6.45 -11.60
CA ALA A 481 -24.98 5.94 -11.13
C ALA A 481 -24.06 7.05 -10.59
N ALA A 482 -23.95 8.19 -11.28
CA ALA A 482 -23.08 9.29 -10.86
C ALA A 482 -23.55 9.92 -9.53
N LEU A 483 -24.85 10.16 -9.40
CA LEU A 483 -25.44 10.78 -8.20
C LEU A 483 -25.52 9.79 -7.03
N GLU A 484 -25.69 8.50 -7.27
CA GLU A 484 -25.57 7.50 -6.21
C GLU A 484 -24.13 7.43 -5.69
N GLU A 485 -23.12 7.47 -6.56
CA GLU A 485 -21.74 7.48 -6.10
C GLU A 485 -21.36 8.78 -5.38
N LEU A 486 -21.98 9.92 -5.74
CA LEU A 486 -21.90 11.14 -4.93
C LEU A 486 -22.38 10.88 -3.49
N VAL A 487 -23.51 10.17 -3.31
CA VAL A 487 -23.97 9.78 -1.97
C VAL A 487 -22.91 8.95 -1.25
N ILE A 488 -22.33 7.95 -1.91
CA ILE A 488 -21.28 7.12 -1.30
C ILE A 488 -20.06 7.95 -0.89
N ALA A 489 -19.60 8.86 -1.75
CA ALA A 489 -18.49 9.77 -1.47
C ALA A 489 -18.77 10.70 -0.29
N ILE A 490 -20.00 11.22 -0.16
CA ILE A 490 -20.42 12.01 1.02
C ILE A 490 -20.41 11.15 2.29
N GLY A 491 -20.91 9.91 2.21
CA GLY A 491 -20.95 9.00 3.36
C GLY A 491 -19.57 8.69 3.93
N VAL A 492 -18.57 8.52 3.07
CA VAL A 492 -17.16 8.33 3.47
C VAL A 492 -16.57 9.57 4.15
N LYS A 493 -17.03 10.78 3.78
CA LYS A 493 -16.52 12.05 4.33
C LYS A 493 -17.14 12.42 5.69
N ILE A 494 -18.20 11.72 6.13
CA ILE A 494 -18.84 11.98 7.44
C ILE A 494 -18.10 11.24 8.55
N SER A 495 -17.42 11.95 9.45
CA SER A 495 -16.64 11.33 10.55
C SER A 495 -17.44 11.06 11.83
N GLU A 496 -18.75 11.31 11.82
CA GLU A 496 -19.60 11.16 13.02
C GLU A 496 -19.72 9.68 13.41
N PRO A 497 -19.40 9.27 14.66
CA PRO A 497 -19.35 7.86 15.05
C PRO A 497 -20.67 7.09 14.87
N PHE A 498 -21.80 7.68 15.27
CA PHE A 498 -23.10 7.01 15.10
C PHE A 498 -23.39 6.73 13.63
N PHE A 499 -23.05 7.67 12.74
CA PHE A 499 -23.20 7.54 11.30
C PHE A 499 -22.35 6.38 10.75
N GLN A 500 -21.07 6.31 11.13
CA GLN A 500 -20.19 5.22 10.66
C GLN A 500 -20.68 3.84 11.14
N ASP A 501 -21.01 3.73 12.43
CA ASP A 501 -21.35 2.45 13.03
C ASP A 501 -22.75 1.94 12.63
N ASN A 502 -23.71 2.85 12.38
CA ASN A 502 -25.12 2.47 12.20
C ASN A 502 -25.65 2.77 10.79
N VAL A 503 -25.18 3.83 10.14
CA VAL A 503 -25.70 4.22 8.82
C VAL A 503 -24.89 3.56 7.72
N VAL A 504 -23.56 3.67 7.74
CA VAL A 504 -22.69 3.06 6.71
C VAL A 504 -22.78 1.53 6.75
N ALA A 505 -22.73 0.95 7.95
CA ALA A 505 -22.97 -0.48 8.14
C ALA A 505 -24.35 -0.91 7.64
N GLY A 506 -25.35 -0.03 7.75
CA GLY A 506 -26.75 -0.30 7.41
C GLY A 506 -27.05 -0.46 5.93
N TYR A 507 -26.16 -0.08 5.01
CA TYR A 507 -26.38 -0.25 3.56
C TYR A 507 -25.23 -0.92 2.80
N SER A 508 -24.02 -0.89 3.33
CA SER A 508 -22.81 -1.34 2.62
C SER A 508 -22.88 -2.80 2.18
N ALA A 509 -23.38 -3.70 3.03
CA ALA A 509 -23.51 -5.12 2.72
C ALA A 509 -24.53 -5.38 1.59
N ALA A 510 -25.71 -4.77 1.65
CA ALA A 510 -26.74 -4.95 0.61
C ALA A 510 -26.31 -4.35 -0.73
N ARG A 511 -25.69 -3.17 -0.73
CA ARG A 511 -25.10 -2.58 -1.93
C ARG A 511 -24.07 -3.51 -2.56
N THR A 512 -23.14 -4.01 -1.75
CA THR A 512 -22.09 -4.93 -2.20
C THR A 512 -22.67 -6.20 -2.80
N LYS A 513 -23.65 -6.81 -2.13
CA LYS A 513 -24.36 -8.00 -2.61
C LYS A 513 -25.05 -7.78 -3.96
N ALA A 514 -25.69 -6.62 -4.16
CA ALA A 514 -26.37 -6.31 -5.41
C ALA A 514 -25.38 -6.18 -6.58
N PHE A 515 -24.26 -5.48 -6.39
CA PHE A 515 -23.22 -5.37 -7.43
C PHE A 515 -22.50 -6.69 -7.69
N ALA A 516 -22.25 -7.51 -6.66
CA ALA A 516 -21.68 -8.84 -6.84
C ALA A 516 -22.60 -9.75 -7.67
N ALA A 517 -23.92 -9.69 -7.44
CA ALA A 517 -24.90 -10.41 -8.23
C ALA A 517 -24.91 -9.97 -9.69
N LEU A 518 -24.88 -8.66 -9.96
CA LEU A 518 -24.78 -8.12 -11.32
C LEU A 518 -23.51 -8.60 -12.02
N GLN A 519 -22.36 -8.46 -11.37
CA GLN A 519 -21.07 -8.88 -11.91
C GLN A 519 -21.01 -10.39 -12.19
N ALA A 520 -21.59 -11.23 -11.31
CA ALA A 520 -21.62 -12.67 -11.51
C ALA A 520 -22.39 -13.10 -12.77
N THR A 521 -23.30 -12.24 -13.26
CA THR A 521 -24.12 -12.49 -14.45
C THR A 521 -23.61 -11.80 -15.72
N GLU A 522 -22.58 -10.97 -15.62
CA GLU A 522 -22.05 -10.13 -16.73
C GLU A 522 -21.49 -10.95 -17.90
N ILE A 523 -21.09 -12.21 -17.65
CA ILE A 523 -20.59 -13.14 -18.67
C ILE A 523 -21.61 -13.38 -19.80
N ASP A 524 -22.91 -13.27 -19.51
CA ASP A 524 -23.97 -13.31 -20.51
C ASP A 524 -24.99 -12.20 -20.29
N ARG A 525 -24.68 -11.01 -20.85
CA ARG A 525 -25.53 -9.81 -20.76
C ARG A 525 -26.91 -9.98 -21.40
N SER A 526 -27.10 -11.01 -22.23
CA SER A 526 -28.40 -11.33 -22.83
C SER A 526 -29.29 -12.19 -21.93
N SER A 527 -28.75 -12.69 -20.81
CA SER A 527 -29.46 -13.62 -19.94
C SER A 527 -30.56 -12.92 -19.12
N PRO A 528 -31.68 -13.62 -18.81
CA PRO A 528 -32.68 -13.10 -17.87
C PRO A 528 -32.10 -12.82 -16.47
N ALA A 529 -31.06 -13.54 -16.07
CA ALA A 529 -30.37 -13.33 -14.80
C ALA A 529 -29.64 -11.99 -14.75
N TYR A 530 -28.92 -11.64 -15.82
CA TYR A 530 -28.30 -10.32 -15.95
C TYR A 530 -29.34 -9.21 -15.97
N ALA A 531 -30.40 -9.36 -16.77
CA ALA A 531 -31.48 -8.38 -16.84
C ALA A 531 -32.13 -8.12 -15.47
N ALA A 532 -32.35 -9.17 -14.67
CA ALA A 532 -32.90 -9.06 -13.33
C ALA A 532 -31.93 -8.40 -12.33
N ALA A 533 -30.63 -8.74 -12.39
CA ALA A 533 -29.63 -8.15 -11.51
C ALA A 533 -29.38 -6.66 -11.84
N ASP A 534 -29.36 -6.32 -13.13
CA ASP A 534 -29.23 -4.94 -13.60
C ASP A 534 -30.45 -4.12 -13.18
N ASP A 535 -31.67 -4.60 -13.42
CA ASP A 535 -32.90 -3.91 -12.99
C ASP A 535 -32.93 -3.66 -11.48
N ALA A 536 -32.52 -4.65 -10.68
CA ALA A 536 -32.43 -4.51 -9.23
C ALA A 536 -31.48 -3.38 -8.81
N VAL A 537 -30.27 -3.32 -9.38
CA VAL A 537 -29.29 -2.26 -9.12
C VAL A 537 -29.83 -0.89 -9.53
N ARG A 538 -30.36 -0.77 -10.74
CA ARG A 538 -30.91 0.49 -11.26
C ARG A 538 -32.04 1.04 -10.40
N LYS A 539 -32.99 0.17 -10.05
CA LYS A 539 -34.19 0.56 -9.29
C LYS A 539 -33.80 1.15 -7.94
N VAL A 540 -32.81 0.55 -7.28
CA VAL A 540 -32.30 1.06 -6.02
C VAL A 540 -31.51 2.36 -6.21
N ARG A 541 -30.62 2.45 -7.20
CA ARG A 541 -29.89 3.70 -7.50
C ARG A 541 -30.82 4.88 -7.73
N ARG A 542 -31.84 4.69 -8.57
CA ARG A 542 -32.87 5.70 -8.82
C ARG A 542 -33.51 6.17 -7.51
N ARG A 543 -33.84 5.22 -6.62
CA ARG A 543 -34.40 5.54 -5.31
C ARG A 543 -33.43 6.35 -4.45
N VAL A 544 -32.16 5.94 -4.39
CA VAL A 544 -31.12 6.70 -3.68
C VAL A 544 -31.07 8.15 -4.20
N VAL A 545 -31.12 8.34 -5.52
CA VAL A 545 -31.07 9.66 -6.15
C VAL A 545 -32.32 10.49 -5.84
N GLU A 546 -33.52 9.90 -5.89
CA GLU A 546 -34.75 10.62 -5.53
C GLU A 546 -34.77 11.04 -4.06
N ILE A 547 -34.20 10.22 -3.16
CA ILE A 547 -34.04 10.59 -1.74
C ILE A 547 -32.99 11.68 -1.58
N LEU A 548 -31.86 11.59 -2.29
CA LEU A 548 -30.83 12.64 -2.31
C LEU A 548 -31.44 13.98 -2.76
N GLN A 549 -32.17 14.00 -3.87
CA GLN A 549 -32.81 15.21 -4.39
C GLN A 549 -33.86 15.76 -3.42
N GLY A 550 -34.62 14.89 -2.74
CA GLY A 550 -35.65 15.30 -1.77
C GLY A 550 -35.11 15.80 -0.43
N SER A 551 -33.90 15.38 -0.03
CA SER A 551 -33.35 15.67 1.31
C SER A 551 -32.09 16.54 1.28
N GLY A 552 -31.30 16.51 0.21
CA GLY A 552 -29.99 17.16 0.09
C GLY A 552 -30.04 18.68 -0.17
N GLY A 553 -31.21 19.22 -0.50
CA GLY A 553 -31.41 20.65 -0.73
C GLY A 553 -30.63 21.20 -1.92
N ALA A 554 -30.30 22.50 -1.89
CA ALA A 554 -29.65 23.20 -3.01
C ALA A 554 -28.19 22.76 -3.29
N ALA A 555 -27.59 21.97 -2.39
CA ALA A 555 -26.23 21.45 -2.57
C ALA A 555 -26.17 20.24 -3.52
N VAL A 556 -27.32 19.63 -3.84
CA VAL A 556 -27.39 18.56 -4.85
C VAL A 556 -27.31 19.21 -6.24
N PRO A 557 -26.40 18.76 -7.12
CA PRO A 557 -26.26 19.37 -8.44
C PRO A 557 -27.50 19.12 -9.29
N ALA A 558 -28.11 20.20 -9.80
CA ALA A 558 -29.34 20.12 -10.59
C ALA A 558 -29.14 19.72 -12.06
N ARG A 559 -27.91 19.80 -12.57
CA ARG A 559 -27.57 19.48 -13.96
C ARG A 559 -26.21 18.81 -14.05
N GLN A 560 -26.06 17.89 -14.99
CA GLN A 560 -24.77 17.33 -15.37
C GLN A 560 -23.84 18.42 -15.92
N ALA A 561 -22.56 18.30 -15.62
CA ALA A 561 -21.50 19.17 -16.12
C ALA A 561 -21.09 18.80 -17.55
N ASP A 562 -21.11 17.52 -17.89
CA ASP A 562 -20.81 17.02 -19.24
C ASP A 562 -21.40 15.60 -19.42
N TRP A 563 -21.51 15.15 -20.67
CA TRP A 563 -21.89 13.78 -20.98
C TRP A 563 -21.37 13.31 -22.33
N TYR A 564 -21.29 12.00 -22.48
CA TYR A 564 -20.76 11.35 -23.67
C TYR A 564 -21.44 10.01 -23.90
N TRP A 565 -21.43 9.50 -25.12
CA TRP A 565 -22.04 8.21 -25.43
C TRP A 565 -21.28 7.49 -26.53
N GLU A 566 -21.32 6.17 -26.46
CA GLU A 566 -20.74 5.24 -27.42
C GLU A 566 -21.82 4.35 -27.99
N GLU A 567 -21.61 3.94 -29.23
CA GLU A 567 -22.53 3.06 -29.96
C GLU A 567 -21.87 1.70 -30.22
N TYR A 568 -22.58 0.65 -29.84
CA TYR A 568 -22.14 -0.73 -29.93
C TYR A 568 -23.18 -1.58 -30.64
N LYS A 569 -22.75 -2.67 -31.27
CA LYS A 569 -23.68 -3.70 -31.74
C LYS A 569 -24.12 -4.54 -30.55
N VAL A 570 -25.41 -4.87 -30.50
CA VAL A 570 -25.95 -5.78 -29.46
C VAL A 570 -25.22 -7.12 -29.52
N GLU A 571 -24.82 -7.64 -28.36
CA GLU A 571 -23.99 -8.86 -28.25
C GLU A 571 -24.62 -10.11 -28.89
N LYS A 572 -25.95 -10.26 -28.74
CA LYS A 572 -26.74 -11.31 -29.39
C LYS A 572 -28.02 -10.72 -29.99
N GLY A 573 -28.15 -10.78 -31.32
CA GLY A 573 -29.33 -10.31 -32.04
C GLY A 573 -29.02 -9.19 -33.05
N ALA A 574 -30.07 -8.53 -33.53
CA ALA A 574 -29.97 -7.38 -34.43
C ALA A 574 -30.24 -6.08 -33.67
N GLY A 575 -29.45 -5.05 -33.94
CA GLY A 575 -29.64 -3.70 -33.38
C GLY A 575 -28.37 -3.13 -32.76
N THR A 576 -28.57 -2.00 -32.10
CA THR A 576 -27.53 -1.18 -31.49
C THR A 576 -27.81 -1.00 -30.00
N GLU A 577 -26.76 -0.98 -29.18
CA GLU A 577 -26.79 -0.59 -27.78
C GLU A 577 -25.83 0.57 -27.51
N TYR A 578 -26.13 1.36 -26.48
CA TYR A 578 -25.41 2.57 -26.14
C TYR A 578 -24.80 2.45 -24.74
N LEU A 579 -23.55 2.86 -24.61
CA LEU A 579 -22.87 3.07 -23.33
C LEU A 579 -22.75 4.58 -23.11
N VAL A 580 -23.33 5.10 -22.03
CA VAL A 580 -23.42 6.53 -21.77
C VAL A 580 -22.66 6.89 -20.50
N PHE A 581 -21.98 8.02 -20.55
CA PHE A 581 -21.16 8.57 -19.48
C PHE A 581 -21.72 9.94 -19.09
N VAL A 582 -21.86 10.18 -17.80
CA VAL A 582 -22.35 11.46 -17.27
C VAL A 582 -21.39 11.94 -16.20
N ARG A 583 -20.99 13.21 -16.28
CA ARG A 583 -20.15 13.88 -15.28
C ARG A 583 -20.95 14.92 -14.51
N TYR A 584 -20.77 14.95 -13.20
CA TYR A 584 -21.18 16.01 -12.30
C TYR A 584 -19.94 16.66 -11.65
N ASP A 585 -19.94 17.98 -11.58
CA ASP A 585 -18.94 18.76 -10.86
C ASP A 585 -19.61 19.38 -9.63
N ILE A 586 -19.14 19.01 -8.43
CA ILE A 586 -19.70 19.44 -7.15
C ILE A 586 -18.66 20.32 -6.46
N SER A 587 -18.99 21.57 -6.14
CA SER A 587 -18.07 22.46 -5.44
C SER A 587 -17.74 21.96 -4.04
N THR A 588 -16.57 22.33 -3.50
CA THR A 588 -16.20 22.01 -2.12
C THR A 588 -17.25 22.47 -1.09
N ASP A 589 -17.88 23.62 -1.33
CA ASP A 589 -18.93 24.15 -0.45
C ASP A 589 -20.21 23.31 -0.50
N ALA A 590 -20.58 22.82 -1.68
CA ALA A 590 -21.72 21.91 -1.83
C ALA A 590 -21.41 20.55 -1.17
N VAL A 591 -20.20 20.01 -1.33
CA VAL A 591 -19.75 18.80 -0.63
C VAL A 591 -19.85 18.99 0.89
N LYS A 592 -19.29 20.09 1.41
CA LYS A 592 -19.34 20.42 2.84
C LYS A 592 -20.79 20.56 3.33
N SER A 593 -21.64 21.23 2.57
CA SER A 593 -23.06 21.40 2.90
C SER A 593 -23.81 20.07 2.96
N LEU A 594 -23.51 19.13 2.05
CA LEU A 594 -24.09 17.78 2.07
C LEU A 594 -23.59 16.97 3.27
N VAL A 595 -22.28 17.00 3.55
CA VAL A 595 -21.69 16.35 4.73
C VAL A 595 -22.35 16.86 6.00
N GLU A 596 -22.38 18.18 6.20
CA GLU A 596 -22.99 18.82 7.36
C GLU A 596 -24.48 18.46 7.50
N ARG A 597 -25.23 18.49 6.39
CA ARG A 597 -26.66 18.18 6.38
C ARG A 597 -26.97 16.75 6.83
N TYR A 598 -26.16 15.77 6.43
CA TYR A 598 -26.37 14.37 6.80
C TYR A 598 -25.68 13.98 8.10
N SER A 599 -24.73 14.77 8.60
CA SER A 599 -24.12 14.59 9.94
C SER A 599 -24.81 15.40 11.05
N ALA A 600 -25.62 16.41 10.70
CA ALA A 600 -26.24 17.30 11.66
C ALA A 600 -27.31 16.60 12.50
N THR A 601 -27.24 16.82 13.82
CA THR A 601 -28.26 16.40 14.77
C THR A 601 -29.25 17.52 15.01
N THR A 602 -30.53 17.24 14.79
CA THR A 602 -31.67 18.11 15.09
C THR A 602 -32.36 17.66 16.38
N GLN A 603 -32.64 18.58 17.28
CA GLN A 603 -33.41 18.26 18.50
C GLN A 603 -34.90 18.31 18.21
N VAL A 604 -35.63 17.27 18.63
CA VAL A 604 -37.08 17.13 18.47
C VAL A 604 -37.66 16.67 19.81
N ASN A 605 -38.13 17.61 20.62
CA ASN A 605 -38.81 17.36 21.90
C ASN A 605 -38.08 16.37 22.84
N GLY A 606 -36.79 16.57 23.07
CA GLY A 606 -35.98 15.71 23.93
C GLY A 606 -35.43 14.45 23.24
N SER A 607 -35.83 14.20 21.99
CA SER A 607 -35.17 13.27 21.07
C SER A 607 -34.13 14.00 20.22
N ALA A 608 -33.12 13.27 19.77
CA ALA A 608 -32.12 13.73 18.82
C ALA A 608 -32.25 12.92 17.53
N VAL A 609 -32.32 13.61 16.39
CA VAL A 609 -32.58 12.98 15.09
C VAL A 609 -31.63 13.52 14.03
N MET A 610 -31.24 12.69 13.07
CA MET A 610 -30.46 13.07 11.90
C MET A 610 -31.28 12.85 10.64
N THR A 611 -30.94 13.54 9.56
CA THR A 611 -31.56 13.28 8.25
C THR A 611 -31.17 11.87 7.81
N ALA A 612 -32.15 11.03 7.47
CA ALA A 612 -31.87 9.66 7.07
C ALA A 612 -31.09 9.64 5.75
N PHE A 613 -30.00 8.88 5.72
CA PHE A 613 -29.05 8.91 4.62
C PHE A 613 -29.59 8.19 3.37
N PRO A 614 -29.43 8.73 2.14
CA PRO A 614 -30.08 8.16 0.96
C PRO A 614 -29.67 6.72 0.65
N ALA A 615 -28.42 6.34 0.92
CA ALA A 615 -27.90 5.00 0.63
C ALA A 615 -28.60 3.88 1.42
N LEU A 616 -29.34 4.17 2.49
CA LEU A 616 -30.15 3.17 3.21
C LEU A 616 -31.21 2.49 2.32
N ALA A 617 -31.53 3.05 1.16
CA ALA A 617 -32.41 2.42 0.18
C ALA A 617 -31.85 1.10 -0.37
N TRP A 618 -30.54 0.85 -0.27
CA TRP A 618 -29.94 -0.44 -0.63
C TRP A 618 -30.41 -1.57 0.29
N GLN A 619 -30.64 -1.29 1.57
CA GLN A 619 -31.12 -2.29 2.53
C GLN A 619 -32.64 -2.35 2.57
N TYR A 620 -33.32 -1.22 2.39
CA TYR A 620 -34.74 -1.08 2.66
C TYR A 620 -35.53 -0.72 1.39
N PRO A 621 -36.20 -1.69 0.73
CA PRO A 621 -36.89 -1.46 -0.55
C PRO A 621 -38.04 -0.44 -0.48
N ASP A 622 -38.68 -0.32 0.68
CA ASP A 622 -39.78 0.61 0.98
C ASP A 622 -39.28 1.98 1.46
N PHE A 623 -37.97 2.17 1.68
CA PHE A 623 -37.40 3.41 2.19
C PHE A 623 -37.49 4.54 1.16
N THR A 624 -37.94 5.70 1.65
CA THR A 624 -38.18 6.88 0.82
C THR A 624 -37.63 8.14 1.51
N GLY A 625 -36.56 8.03 2.30
CA GLY A 625 -36.09 9.15 3.12
C GLY A 625 -36.84 9.27 4.45
N GLY A 626 -36.42 10.22 5.28
CA GLY A 626 -36.94 10.36 6.64
C GLY A 626 -35.95 10.97 7.61
N ALA A 627 -36.18 10.76 8.89
CA ALA A 627 -35.27 11.14 9.97
C ALA A 627 -34.93 9.91 10.82
N ILE A 628 -33.63 9.65 11.00
CA ILE A 628 -33.15 8.57 11.88
C ILE A 628 -33.01 9.08 13.31
N LEU A 629 -33.54 8.32 14.27
CA LEU A 629 -33.49 8.66 15.68
C LEU A 629 -32.11 8.25 16.24
N THR A 630 -31.29 9.20 16.68
CA THR A 630 -30.01 8.89 17.35
C THR A 630 -30.19 8.73 18.85
N LYS A 631 -31.15 9.46 19.41
CA LYS A 631 -31.60 9.36 20.79
C LYS A 631 -33.09 9.59 20.85
N VAL A 632 -33.79 8.83 21.69
CA VAL A 632 -35.22 9.02 21.94
C VAL A 632 -35.43 9.56 23.35
N GLY A 633 -36.32 10.53 23.46
CA GLY A 633 -36.72 11.15 24.72
C GLY A 633 -38.02 11.95 24.56
N GLY A 634 -38.54 12.45 25.68
CA GLY A 634 -39.78 13.21 25.71
C GLY A 634 -40.99 12.38 25.24
N PRO A 635 -41.96 12.98 24.53
CA PRO A 635 -43.20 12.30 24.11
C PRO A 635 -42.99 11.10 23.18
N LEU A 636 -41.84 11.02 22.51
CA LEU A 636 -41.49 9.90 21.64
C LEU A 636 -40.98 8.68 22.43
N ALA A 637 -40.65 8.85 23.71
CA ALA A 637 -40.14 7.77 24.56
C ALA A 637 -41.19 6.67 24.74
N GLY A 638 -40.78 5.42 24.55
CA GLY A 638 -41.65 4.24 24.66
C GLY A 638 -42.42 3.90 23.37
N ALA A 639 -42.65 4.86 22.48
CA ALA A 639 -43.27 4.62 21.18
C ALA A 639 -42.23 4.22 20.11
N VAL A 640 -41.07 4.89 20.10
CA VAL A 640 -39.98 4.64 19.15
C VAL A 640 -38.65 4.41 19.88
N ALA A 641 -37.68 3.85 19.17
CA ALA A 641 -36.35 3.51 19.68
C ALA A 641 -35.23 4.15 18.85
N PRO A 642 -34.01 4.31 19.40
CA PRO A 642 -32.84 4.71 18.62
C PRO A 642 -32.63 3.80 17.40
N GLN A 643 -31.98 4.33 16.37
CA GLN A 643 -31.73 3.74 15.05
C GLN A 643 -32.98 3.53 14.17
N GLN A 644 -34.19 3.69 14.70
CA GLN A 644 -35.39 3.67 13.88
C GLN A 644 -35.50 4.92 13.01
N ILE A 645 -36.10 4.76 11.83
CA ILE A 645 -36.26 5.84 10.85
C ILE A 645 -37.73 6.22 10.75
N VAL A 646 -38.06 7.48 11.02
CA VAL A 646 -39.40 8.03 10.84
C VAL A 646 -39.53 8.53 9.41
N MET A 647 -40.40 7.89 8.63
CA MET A 647 -40.60 8.17 7.20
C MET A 647 -41.85 9.02 6.93
N ALA A 648 -42.83 9.01 7.83
CA ALA A 648 -44.00 9.88 7.76
C ALA A 648 -44.53 10.21 9.16
N ALA A 649 -45.23 11.34 9.27
CA ALA A 649 -45.96 11.76 10.46
C ALA A 649 -47.37 12.20 10.02
N GLY A 650 -48.38 11.47 10.47
CA GLY A 650 -49.73 11.49 9.90
C GLY A 650 -49.72 11.06 8.44
N ASP A 651 -50.53 11.73 7.62
CA ASP A 651 -50.65 11.45 6.18
C ASP A 651 -49.53 12.06 5.32
N GLN A 652 -48.56 12.76 5.92
CA GLN A 652 -47.53 13.45 5.16
C GLN A 652 -46.12 12.96 5.46
N ARG A 653 -45.37 12.75 4.37
CA ARG A 653 -44.00 12.22 4.34
C ARG A 653 -43.01 13.16 5.03
N VAL A 654 -42.06 12.56 5.73
CA VAL A 654 -40.89 13.22 6.31
C VAL A 654 -39.73 13.02 5.33
N LEU A 655 -39.15 14.12 4.86
CA LEU A 655 -38.01 14.07 3.93
C LEU A 655 -36.66 14.17 4.64
N ASP A 656 -36.61 14.90 5.75
CA ASP A 656 -35.40 15.17 6.52
C ASP A 656 -35.71 15.42 8.01
N ALA A 657 -34.65 15.59 8.81
CA ALA A 657 -34.75 15.85 10.25
C ALA A 657 -35.57 17.10 10.59
N GLY A 658 -35.41 18.19 9.82
CA GLY A 658 -36.16 19.42 10.01
C GLY A 658 -37.65 19.29 9.65
N GLY A 659 -37.98 18.41 8.70
CA GLY A 659 -39.32 17.99 8.38
C GLY A 659 -39.99 17.32 9.57
N LEU A 660 -39.34 16.33 10.18
CA LEU A 660 -39.86 15.69 11.39
C LEU A 660 -40.05 16.70 12.53
N ALA A 661 -39.04 17.54 12.78
CA ALA A 661 -39.10 18.54 13.84
C ALA A 661 -40.34 19.45 13.72
N ARG A 662 -40.62 19.95 12.51
CA ARG A 662 -41.81 20.77 12.23
C ARG A 662 -43.10 20.02 12.51
N ARG A 663 -43.21 18.75 12.09
CA ARG A 663 -44.44 17.97 12.29
C ARG A 663 -44.73 17.64 13.74
N VAL A 664 -43.69 17.34 14.53
CA VAL A 664 -43.88 17.09 15.96
C VAL A 664 -44.25 18.41 16.67
N GLU A 665 -43.73 19.55 16.24
CA GLU A 665 -44.13 20.87 16.75
C GLU A 665 -45.57 21.25 16.39
N ASP A 666 -46.01 20.95 15.16
CA ASP A 666 -47.41 21.16 14.74
C ASP A 666 -48.36 20.25 15.52
N TRP A 667 -47.98 18.98 15.73
CA TRP A 667 -48.74 18.02 16.54
C TRP A 667 -48.92 18.48 17.98
N LYS A 668 -47.89 19.06 18.60
CA LYS A 668 -47.99 19.62 19.97
C LYS A 668 -49.08 20.68 20.11
N ARG A 669 -49.37 21.43 19.04
CA ARG A 669 -50.40 22.46 19.02
C ARG A 669 -51.79 21.89 18.75
N ALA A 670 -51.85 20.67 18.21
CA ALA A 670 -53.09 19.92 18.01
C ALA A 670 -53.42 19.07 19.25
N THR A 671 -54.66 18.59 19.34
CA THR A 671 -55.19 17.84 20.50
C THR A 671 -55.36 16.33 20.25
N GLY A 672 -54.88 15.81 19.12
CA GLY A 672 -55.01 14.39 18.73
C GLY A 672 -53.69 13.62 18.74
N ASP A 673 -53.75 12.29 18.66
CA ASP A 673 -52.57 11.41 18.60
C ASP A 673 -51.76 11.61 17.30
N LEU A 674 -50.46 11.32 17.35
CA LEU A 674 -49.57 11.37 16.19
C LEU A 674 -49.25 9.96 15.70
N ALA A 675 -49.72 9.63 14.50
CA ALA A 675 -49.32 8.42 13.81
C ALA A 675 -47.94 8.62 13.16
N LEU A 676 -46.95 7.79 13.50
CA LEU A 676 -45.63 7.77 12.89
C LEU A 676 -45.46 6.52 12.04
N THR A 677 -45.07 6.67 10.77
CA THR A 677 -44.64 5.53 9.95
C THR A 677 -43.15 5.33 10.15
N VAL A 678 -42.78 4.22 10.79
CA VAL A 678 -41.44 3.95 11.29
C VAL A 678 -40.85 2.69 10.65
N LYS A 679 -39.63 2.80 10.12
CA LYS A 679 -38.83 1.67 9.65
C LYS A 679 -37.85 1.25 10.74
N ALA A 680 -37.86 -0.05 11.07
CA ALA A 680 -37.01 -0.64 12.10
C ALA A 680 -36.39 -1.94 11.58
N GLY A 681 -35.07 -1.93 11.34
CA GLY A 681 -34.34 -3.05 10.76
C GLY A 681 -34.97 -3.55 9.45
N ASP A 682 -34.85 -4.86 9.19
CA ASP A 682 -35.23 -5.47 7.91
C ASP A 682 -36.76 -5.67 7.73
N GLY A 683 -37.55 -5.45 8.78
CA GLY A 683 -39.01 -5.60 8.73
C GLY A 683 -39.70 -4.50 7.91
N PRO A 684 -40.97 -4.70 7.50
CA PRO A 684 -41.73 -3.64 6.83
C PRO A 684 -41.94 -2.44 7.76
N ALA A 685 -42.10 -1.24 7.18
CA ALA A 685 -42.47 -0.05 7.96
C ALA A 685 -43.80 -0.27 8.71
N LYS A 686 -43.89 0.23 9.94
CA LYS A 686 -45.05 0.10 10.82
C LYS A 686 -45.58 1.46 11.23
N VAL A 687 -46.89 1.57 11.40
CA VAL A 687 -47.52 2.77 11.97
C VAL A 687 -47.55 2.61 13.49
N ILE A 688 -46.99 3.59 14.20
CA ILE A 688 -46.92 3.66 15.65
C ILE A 688 -47.69 4.90 16.10
N GLN A 689 -48.60 4.74 17.07
CA GLN A 689 -49.31 5.87 17.66
C GLN A 689 -48.48 6.47 18.80
N VAL A 690 -48.31 7.78 18.76
CA VAL A 690 -47.75 8.56 19.86
C VAL A 690 -48.91 9.33 20.49
N HIS A 691 -49.22 8.96 21.73
CA HIS A 691 -50.24 9.63 22.52
C HIS A 691 -49.68 10.91 23.14
N HIS A 692 -50.53 11.92 23.31
CA HIS A 692 -50.17 13.20 23.94
C HIS A 692 -49.70 13.06 25.39
#